data_AF-A0A955W2P8-F1
#
_entry.id   AF-A0A955W2P8-F1
#
_cell.length_a   1.000
_cell.length_b   1.000
_cell.length_c   1.000
_cell.angle_alpha   90.00
_cell.angle_beta   90.00
_cell.angle_gamma   90.00
#
_symmetry.space_group_name_H-M   'P 1'
#
loop_
_entity.id
_entity.type
_entity.pdbx_description
1 polymer ?
#
loop_
_entity_poly.entity_id
_entity_poly.type
_entity_poly.pdbx_seq_one_letter_code
_entity_poly.pdbx_strand_id
1 'polypeptide(L)'
;MSDRAIQRVVGGNAFLRGRLYARRQSVEDLRDHGNVVEAEIRVRNADEPYRPSAELTGDGVFKSRCNCPGWRGPDDHCKHVAAVLVALRDRERPTKADEADDAAHHGEANGQTKKKKKPPQKKSEPVHVPGTVSAGGKRRRSRRRRRNKGEGDAQPGQGVQGAPAAVVTEARAAFEAWMPSDAAQKPMQFEYRVTVRPASITVTPVRAGSRKAVAISEALGAFNLVSTEDRPLLRALSRHAVRGKASTSELRGEDAAEVLGMLRRRRVLLEPASMELRFTDEPLKPRIELDRTNDGLVRVRVVFQLESNGRRFSLSNGAWFEGTPGWHIDSTDGVARPVHELVTPAWLQRLYRSPAIVQSDRELPTLLSDCVPRVAASLGAELPELDSVADLVDAQPKILVKADGDILAARARLRVKYREQTFDVPAQGFPAPLVVLPAVEEGGRPRVVRRDVGAEMAAVQQLRNLGFEVDESGEALVVEGDAAVSFWTEGVGSLPKDWERFIPKDLTDVTVRDRAVTPQVRVSSGVDWLSLDMRFDVDGSSVSAAEVRAALEHGRTLVRLDDGTYAPVEAAEVEGILAHMAEILATSGGGDRLPLSQAGRVNDLVRVVGDAEVSPSAKQLFDQLGEIAEVPQIPKPRGVRATLRP
;
A
#
# COMPACT_ATOMS: atom_id res chain seq x y z
N MET A 1 14.71 -26.12 -13.18
CA MET A 1 14.36 -24.68 -13.00
C MET A 1 12.93 -24.51 -12.44
N SER A 2 12.60 -23.42 -11.72
CA SER A 2 11.22 -23.14 -11.26
C SER A 2 10.35 -22.47 -12.33
N ASP A 3 9.01 -22.51 -12.23
CA ASP A 3 8.08 -21.84 -13.17
C ASP A 3 8.41 -20.36 -13.35
N ARG A 4 8.72 -19.66 -12.26
CA ARG A 4 9.11 -18.24 -12.29
C ARG A 4 10.43 -18.03 -13.03
N ALA A 5 11.38 -18.96 -12.94
CA ALA A 5 12.64 -18.88 -13.68
C ALA A 5 12.41 -19.09 -15.18
N ILE A 6 11.65 -20.11 -15.57
CA ILE A 6 11.32 -20.36 -16.99
C ILE A 6 10.54 -19.16 -17.56
N GLN A 7 9.58 -18.62 -16.81
CA GLN A 7 8.78 -17.46 -17.21
C GLN A 7 9.61 -16.19 -17.43
N ARG A 8 10.70 -15.98 -16.67
CA ARG A 8 11.63 -14.87 -16.90
C ARG A 8 12.46 -15.04 -18.17
N VAL A 9 12.84 -16.28 -18.48
CA VAL A 9 13.63 -16.59 -19.70
C VAL A 9 12.76 -16.44 -20.95
N VAL A 10 11.64 -17.16 -21.04
CA VAL A 10 10.85 -17.22 -22.29
C VAL A 10 9.78 -16.14 -22.41
N GLY A 11 9.51 -15.39 -21.34
CA GLY A 11 8.43 -14.41 -21.27
C GLY A 11 7.06 -15.04 -20.94
N GLY A 12 6.22 -14.25 -20.25
CA GLY A 12 4.96 -14.73 -19.67
C GLY A 12 3.96 -15.34 -20.65
N ASN A 13 3.79 -14.72 -21.82
CA ASN A 13 2.82 -15.18 -22.82
C ASN A 13 3.29 -16.44 -23.58
N ALA A 14 4.60 -16.59 -23.80
CA ALA A 14 5.16 -17.82 -24.36
C ALA A 14 5.11 -18.97 -23.35
N PHE A 15 5.41 -18.69 -22.07
CA PHE A 15 5.36 -19.66 -20.97
C PHE A 15 3.96 -20.26 -20.78
N LEU A 16 2.93 -19.42 -20.64
CA LEU A 16 1.55 -19.90 -20.43
C LEU A 16 1.07 -20.80 -21.58
N ARG A 17 1.42 -20.42 -22.82
CA ARG A 17 1.07 -21.22 -24.01
C ARG A 17 1.92 -22.49 -24.11
N GLY A 18 3.22 -22.42 -23.82
CA GLY A 18 4.11 -23.57 -23.83
C GLY A 18 3.77 -24.63 -22.78
N ARG A 19 3.37 -24.21 -21.58
CA ARG A 19 2.91 -25.11 -20.51
C ARG A 19 1.71 -25.96 -20.92
N LEU A 20 0.83 -25.45 -21.79
CA LEU A 20 -0.30 -26.21 -22.33
C LEU A 20 0.16 -27.31 -23.30
N TYR A 21 1.24 -27.11 -24.06
CA TYR A 21 1.80 -28.14 -24.94
C TYR A 21 2.49 -29.25 -24.14
N ALA A 22 3.23 -28.89 -23.08
CA ALA A 22 3.84 -29.86 -22.17
C ALA A 22 2.79 -30.73 -21.45
N ARG A 23 1.73 -30.12 -20.89
CA ARG A 23 0.65 -30.85 -20.20
C ARG A 23 -0.20 -31.74 -21.10
N ARG A 24 -0.28 -31.45 -22.40
CA ARG A 24 -1.03 -32.25 -23.39
C ARG A 24 -0.21 -33.39 -23.99
N GLN A 25 0.94 -33.73 -23.40
CA GLN A 25 1.89 -34.74 -23.89
C GLN A 25 2.27 -34.56 -25.36
N SER A 26 2.27 -33.32 -25.85
CA SER A 26 2.59 -33.03 -27.25
C SER A 26 4.09 -32.86 -27.51
N VAL A 27 4.92 -33.10 -26.48
CA VAL A 27 6.39 -33.06 -26.53
C VAL A 27 6.88 -34.50 -26.56
N GLU A 28 7.40 -34.91 -27.71
CA GLU A 28 7.93 -36.24 -28.01
C GLU A 28 9.47 -36.15 -28.12
N ASP A 29 10.18 -37.27 -27.92
CA ASP A 29 11.64 -37.36 -28.11
C ASP A 29 12.48 -36.30 -27.35
N LEU A 30 12.16 -36.04 -26.08
CA LEU A 30 12.94 -35.12 -25.23
C LEU A 30 14.34 -35.68 -24.93
N ARG A 31 15.36 -35.08 -25.54
CA ARG A 31 16.78 -35.42 -25.37
C ARG A 31 17.49 -34.31 -24.60
N ASP A 32 18.22 -34.73 -23.57
CA ASP A 32 19.01 -33.86 -22.71
C ASP A 32 20.49 -34.22 -22.87
N HIS A 33 21.28 -33.26 -23.33
CA HIS A 33 22.73 -33.34 -23.52
C HIS A 33 23.47 -32.39 -22.57
N GLY A 34 22.94 -32.18 -21.36
CA GLY A 34 23.53 -31.41 -20.27
C GLY A 34 23.39 -29.90 -20.44
N ASN A 35 24.01 -29.35 -21.49
CA ASN A 35 23.90 -27.93 -21.82
C ASN A 35 22.92 -27.64 -22.96
N VAL A 36 22.46 -28.67 -23.68
CA VAL A 36 21.51 -28.55 -24.78
C VAL A 36 20.34 -29.50 -24.55
N VAL A 37 19.11 -28.99 -24.65
CA VAL A 37 17.88 -29.79 -24.65
C VAL A 37 17.16 -29.65 -25.98
N GLU A 38 16.73 -30.78 -26.53
CA GLU A 38 16.00 -30.85 -27.81
C GLU A 38 14.75 -31.71 -27.66
N ALA A 39 13.69 -31.38 -28.40
CA ALA A 39 12.49 -32.21 -28.47
C ALA A 39 11.79 -32.06 -29.82
N GLU A 40 10.83 -32.96 -30.10
CA GLU A 40 9.90 -32.82 -31.21
C GLU A 40 8.49 -32.51 -30.69
N ILE A 41 7.80 -31.55 -31.33
CA ILE A 41 6.43 -31.15 -30.97
C ILE A 41 5.54 -31.32 -32.19
N ARG A 42 4.65 -32.32 -32.14
CA ARG A 42 3.63 -32.53 -33.17
C ARG A 42 2.44 -31.62 -32.94
N VAL A 43 2.11 -30.81 -33.95
CA VAL A 43 0.94 -29.91 -33.93
C VAL A 43 -0.01 -30.33 -35.03
N ARG A 44 -1.32 -30.46 -34.71
CA ARG A 44 -2.36 -30.96 -35.64
C ARG A 44 -2.46 -30.24 -36.99
N ASN A 45 -1.91 -29.03 -37.12
CA ASN A 45 -2.00 -28.17 -38.31
C ASN A 45 -0.61 -27.91 -38.95
N ALA A 46 0.40 -28.73 -38.65
CA ALA A 46 1.73 -28.61 -39.24
C ALA A 46 2.14 -29.95 -39.87
N ASP A 47 2.60 -29.91 -41.12
CA ASP A 47 2.99 -31.11 -41.88
C ASP A 47 4.29 -31.73 -41.38
N GLU A 48 5.17 -30.93 -40.77
CA GLU A 48 6.40 -31.37 -40.12
C GLU A 48 6.37 -31.06 -38.61
N PRO A 49 6.93 -31.94 -37.75
CA PRO A 49 7.04 -31.67 -36.32
C PRO A 49 7.92 -30.45 -36.06
N TYR A 50 7.54 -29.64 -35.08
CA TYR A 50 8.42 -28.56 -34.64
C TYR A 50 9.57 -29.14 -33.82
N ARG A 51 10.79 -28.71 -34.11
CA ARG A 51 12.03 -29.13 -33.42
C ARG A 51 12.61 -27.97 -32.61
N PRO A 52 12.06 -27.66 -31.42
CA PRO A 52 12.66 -26.73 -30.49
C PRO A 52 13.92 -27.31 -29.82
N SER A 53 14.97 -26.49 -29.76
CA SER A 53 16.14 -26.71 -28.92
C SER A 53 16.44 -25.48 -28.05
N ALA A 54 16.99 -25.71 -26.87
CA ALA A 54 17.47 -24.67 -25.96
C ALA A 54 18.85 -25.05 -25.42
N GLU A 55 19.78 -24.11 -25.47
CA GLU A 55 21.15 -24.25 -25.01
C GLU A 55 21.45 -23.22 -23.91
N LEU A 56 22.10 -23.67 -22.83
CA LEU A 56 22.61 -22.82 -21.77
C LEU A 56 24.08 -22.49 -22.04
N THR A 57 24.37 -21.23 -22.36
CA THR A 57 25.75 -20.76 -22.55
C THR A 57 26.45 -20.57 -21.20
N GLY A 58 27.79 -20.67 -21.15
CA GLY A 58 28.60 -20.58 -19.92
C GLY A 58 28.39 -19.30 -19.07
N ASP A 59 27.87 -18.23 -19.67
CA ASP A 59 27.52 -16.97 -18.99
C ASP A 59 26.11 -16.97 -18.37
N GLY A 60 25.41 -18.11 -18.36
CA GLY A 60 24.05 -18.24 -17.82
C GLY A 60 22.94 -17.71 -18.73
N VAL A 61 23.25 -17.42 -19.99
CA VAL A 61 22.29 -16.94 -21.01
C VAL A 61 21.73 -18.11 -21.82
N PHE A 62 20.42 -18.12 -22.03
CA PHE A 62 19.73 -19.13 -22.85
C PHE A 62 19.66 -18.70 -24.31
N LYS A 63 20.09 -19.59 -25.21
CA LYS A 63 19.86 -19.45 -26.65
C LYS A 63 18.94 -20.56 -27.12
N SER A 64 18.03 -20.26 -28.03
CA SER A 64 17.07 -21.24 -28.53
C SER A 64 16.96 -21.26 -30.04
N ARG A 65 16.61 -22.42 -30.58
CA ARG A 65 16.29 -22.58 -32.01
C ARG A 65 14.96 -23.31 -32.14
N CYS A 66 14.12 -22.88 -33.08
CA CYS A 66 12.90 -23.60 -33.39
C CYS A 66 12.52 -23.34 -34.86
N ASN A 67 12.06 -24.36 -35.57
CA ASN A 67 11.56 -24.27 -36.95
C ASN A 67 10.11 -23.73 -37.05
N CYS A 68 9.52 -23.25 -35.96
CA CYS A 68 8.14 -22.77 -35.98
C CYS A 68 8.02 -21.34 -36.56
N PRO A 69 6.88 -20.98 -37.19
CA PRO A 69 6.66 -19.63 -37.73
C PRO A 69 6.70 -18.51 -36.68
N GLY A 70 6.59 -18.85 -35.40
CA GLY A 70 6.62 -17.91 -34.28
C GLY A 70 7.99 -17.68 -33.67
N TRP A 71 9.06 -18.29 -34.19
CA TRP A 71 10.43 -18.09 -33.70
C TRP A 71 11.04 -16.83 -34.34
N ARG A 72 11.63 -15.95 -33.51
CA ARG A 72 12.11 -14.62 -33.93
C ARG A 72 13.59 -14.38 -33.65
N GLY A 73 14.33 -15.40 -33.25
CA GLY A 73 15.78 -15.34 -33.05
C GLY A 73 16.24 -16.13 -31.82
N PRO A 74 17.56 -16.22 -31.59
CA PRO A 74 18.13 -16.99 -30.49
C PRO A 74 17.66 -16.54 -29.10
N ASP A 75 17.44 -15.24 -28.93
CA ASP A 75 17.10 -14.58 -27.65
C ASP A 75 15.59 -14.33 -27.48
N ASP A 76 14.77 -14.56 -28.52
CA ASP A 76 13.30 -14.40 -28.47
C ASP A 76 12.60 -15.77 -28.58
N HIS A 77 12.34 -16.36 -27.42
CA HIS A 77 11.92 -17.74 -27.28
C HIS A 77 10.42 -17.93 -27.58
N CYS A 78 10.13 -18.85 -28.50
CA CYS A 78 8.74 -19.17 -28.84
C CYS A 78 8.08 -20.08 -27.78
N LYS A 79 6.75 -20.23 -27.87
CA LYS A 79 5.98 -21.11 -26.99
C LYS A 79 6.43 -22.59 -27.01
N HIS A 80 7.07 -23.04 -28.09
CA HIS A 80 7.57 -24.42 -28.21
C HIS A 80 8.85 -24.63 -27.39
N VAL A 81 9.76 -23.65 -27.38
CA VAL A 81 10.95 -23.63 -26.51
C VAL A 81 10.51 -23.63 -25.04
N ALA A 82 9.51 -22.82 -24.71
CA ALA A 82 8.91 -22.84 -23.37
C ALA A 82 8.31 -24.20 -22.98
N ALA A 83 7.73 -24.94 -23.94
CA ALA A 83 7.19 -26.27 -23.69
C ALA A 83 8.30 -27.29 -23.37
N VAL A 84 9.44 -27.22 -24.05
CA VAL A 84 10.61 -28.08 -23.79
C VAL A 84 11.19 -27.84 -22.40
N LEU A 85 11.39 -26.58 -22.01
CA LEU A 85 11.92 -26.24 -20.68
C LEU A 85 10.97 -26.67 -19.55
N VAL A 86 9.65 -26.60 -19.78
CA VAL A 86 8.65 -27.10 -18.83
C VAL A 86 8.67 -28.62 -18.76
N ALA A 87 8.76 -29.31 -19.91
CA ALA A 87 8.81 -30.77 -19.96
C ALA A 87 10.10 -31.32 -19.30
N LEU A 88 11.24 -30.67 -19.51
CA LEU A 88 12.52 -31.02 -18.86
C LEU A 88 12.40 -30.87 -17.34
N ARG A 89 11.85 -29.75 -16.85
CA ARG A 89 11.59 -29.56 -15.43
C ARG A 89 10.68 -30.64 -14.85
N ASP A 90 9.56 -30.93 -15.51
CA ASP A 90 8.58 -31.91 -15.02
C ASP A 90 9.18 -33.33 -14.98
N ARG A 91 10.14 -33.64 -15.88
CA ARG A 91 10.95 -34.86 -15.86
C ARG A 91 11.97 -34.89 -14.71
N GLU A 92 12.68 -33.80 -14.45
CA GLU A 92 13.68 -33.72 -13.37
C GLU A 92 13.07 -33.58 -11.97
N ARG A 93 11.84 -33.07 -11.88
CA ARG A 93 11.17 -32.77 -10.62
C ARG A 93 9.68 -33.10 -10.74
N PRO A 94 9.30 -34.39 -10.75
CA PRO A 94 7.90 -34.78 -10.83
C PRO A 94 7.12 -34.17 -9.66
N THR A 95 5.99 -33.54 -9.97
CA THR A 95 5.07 -33.03 -8.95
C THR A 95 4.51 -34.20 -8.16
N LYS A 96 4.63 -34.18 -6.82
CA LYS A 96 4.02 -35.17 -5.92
C LYS A 96 2.49 -35.16 -6.08
N ALA A 97 1.97 -35.99 -6.97
CA ALA A 97 0.57 -36.41 -7.07
C ALA A 97 0.50 -37.53 -8.11
N ASP A 98 0.57 -38.79 -7.66
CA ASP A 98 0.02 -40.00 -8.33
C ASP A 98 0.07 -41.23 -7.37
N GLU A 99 -0.07 -41.03 -6.04
CA GLU A 99 -0.17 -42.13 -5.06
C GLU A 99 -1.59 -42.31 -4.49
N ALA A 100 -2.60 -41.64 -5.06
CA ALA A 100 -3.99 -41.73 -4.59
C ALA A 100 -4.89 -42.66 -5.42
N ASP A 101 -4.44 -43.14 -6.59
CA ASP A 101 -5.27 -43.96 -7.48
C ASP A 101 -5.02 -45.48 -7.38
N ASP A 102 -3.98 -45.94 -6.67
CA ASP A 102 -3.65 -47.37 -6.54
C ASP A 102 -4.16 -48.04 -5.23
N ALA A 103 -4.85 -47.32 -4.35
CA ALA A 103 -5.36 -47.86 -3.08
C ALA A 103 -6.81 -48.38 -3.13
N ALA A 104 -7.41 -48.54 -4.32
CA ALA A 104 -8.79 -49.01 -4.49
C ALA A 104 -8.93 -50.42 -5.13
N HIS A 105 -7.84 -51.20 -5.18
CA HIS A 105 -7.87 -52.54 -5.80
C HIS A 105 -7.21 -53.65 -4.97
N HIS A 106 -7.45 -53.68 -3.65
CA HIS A 106 -7.33 -54.92 -2.89
C HIS A 106 -8.46 -55.03 -1.86
N GLY A 107 -9.53 -55.74 -2.25
CA GLY A 107 -10.67 -56.12 -1.42
C GLY A 107 -11.20 -57.48 -1.88
N GLU A 108 -11.27 -58.42 -0.94
CA GLU A 108 -11.29 -59.87 -1.09
C GLU A 108 -12.47 -60.53 -1.84
N ALA A 109 -12.19 -61.78 -2.22
CA ALA A 109 -12.98 -62.71 -3.00
C ALA A 109 -14.31 -63.17 -2.35
N ASN A 110 -15.35 -63.37 -3.18
CA ASN A 110 -16.10 -64.65 -3.21
C ASN A 110 -16.94 -64.83 -4.50
N GLY A 111 -17.01 -66.06 -5.01
CA GLY A 111 -18.19 -66.56 -5.74
C GLY A 111 -18.24 -66.53 -7.29
N GLN A 112 -17.49 -67.42 -7.94
CA GLN A 112 -17.84 -68.22 -9.15
C GLN A 112 -18.80 -67.66 -10.23
N THR A 113 -18.33 -67.56 -11.49
CA THR A 113 -18.71 -68.47 -12.60
C THR A 113 -17.99 -68.13 -13.92
N LYS A 114 -17.61 -69.18 -14.66
CA LYS A 114 -16.77 -69.20 -15.87
C LYS A 114 -17.49 -68.69 -17.14
N LYS A 115 -16.78 -67.99 -18.05
CA LYS A 115 -16.74 -68.31 -19.50
C LYS A 115 -15.71 -67.50 -20.34
N LYS A 116 -14.73 -68.27 -20.86
CA LYS A 116 -13.98 -68.23 -22.15
C LYS A 116 -13.46 -66.92 -22.78
N LYS A 117 -12.12 -66.90 -22.97
CA LYS A 117 -11.28 -66.01 -23.83
C LYS A 117 -11.44 -66.28 -25.35
N LYS A 118 -11.21 -65.24 -26.18
CA LYS A 118 -10.51 -65.28 -27.51
C LYS A 118 -9.95 -63.87 -27.87
N PRO A 119 -8.98 -63.74 -28.81
CA PRO A 119 -7.84 -62.79 -28.77
C PRO A 119 -7.95 -61.56 -29.71
N PRO A 120 -6.98 -60.61 -29.72
CA PRO A 120 -7.16 -59.29 -30.31
C PRO A 120 -6.79 -59.23 -31.81
N GLN A 121 -7.44 -58.33 -32.56
CA GLN A 121 -7.11 -58.03 -33.95
C GLN A 121 -6.70 -56.57 -34.19
N LYS A 122 -5.84 -56.45 -35.20
CA LYS A 122 -4.88 -55.39 -35.53
C LYS A 122 -5.51 -54.12 -36.11
N LYS A 123 -4.76 -53.03 -35.94
CA LYS A 123 -4.88 -51.71 -36.59
C LYS A 123 -4.87 -51.83 -38.13
N SER A 124 -5.62 -50.94 -38.79
CA SER A 124 -5.36 -50.49 -40.16
C SER A 124 -5.58 -48.97 -40.25
N GLU A 125 -4.73 -48.33 -41.05
CA GLU A 125 -4.62 -46.88 -41.28
C GLU A 125 -5.77 -46.34 -42.17
N PRO A 126 -6.07 -45.03 -42.13
CA PRO A 126 -7.10 -44.44 -42.97
C PRO A 126 -6.57 -43.91 -44.31
N VAL A 127 -7.43 -44.07 -45.32
CA VAL A 127 -7.31 -43.63 -46.71
C VAL A 127 -7.68 -42.15 -46.88
N HIS A 128 -6.97 -41.47 -47.79
CA HIS A 128 -7.06 -40.06 -48.17
C HIS A 128 -7.94 -39.83 -49.42
N VAL A 129 -8.76 -38.76 -49.46
CA VAL A 129 -9.13 -37.99 -50.68
C VAL A 129 -9.72 -36.60 -50.31
N PRO A 130 -9.76 -35.58 -51.21
CA PRO A 130 -9.04 -34.33 -51.00
C PRO A 130 -9.91 -33.06 -50.99
N GLY A 131 -9.38 -31.98 -50.42
CA GLY A 131 -9.96 -30.63 -50.48
C GLY A 131 -9.32 -29.79 -51.59
N THR A 132 -10.16 -29.06 -52.34
CA THR A 132 -9.72 -28.05 -53.30
C THR A 132 -9.66 -26.64 -52.68
N VAL A 133 -8.57 -25.98 -53.04
CA VAL A 133 -8.08 -24.61 -52.82
C VAL A 133 -9.08 -23.51 -53.26
N SER A 134 -9.07 -22.26 -52.76
CA SER A 134 -8.03 -21.22 -52.89
C SER A 134 -8.46 -20.00 -52.03
N ALA A 135 -7.61 -19.43 -51.18
CA ALA A 135 -6.47 -18.53 -51.42
C ALA A 135 -6.83 -17.02 -51.45
N GLY A 136 -6.30 -16.31 -50.46
CA GLY A 136 -5.60 -15.04 -50.68
C GLY A 136 -6.37 -13.73 -50.47
N GLY A 137 -5.80 -12.83 -49.65
CA GLY A 137 -6.05 -11.39 -49.85
C GLY A 137 -6.02 -10.46 -48.64
N LYS A 138 -4.84 -10.31 -48.02
CA LYS A 138 -4.24 -9.07 -47.48
C LYS A 138 -5.10 -7.78 -47.36
N ARG A 139 -4.97 -7.18 -46.15
CA ARG A 139 -4.60 -5.78 -45.80
C ARG A 139 -5.68 -4.79 -45.29
N ARG A 140 -5.31 -4.25 -44.11
CA ARG A 140 -5.24 -2.83 -43.69
C ARG A 140 -6.46 -2.14 -43.07
N ARG A 141 -6.17 -1.61 -41.88
CA ARG A 141 -6.81 -0.52 -41.12
C ARG A 141 -7.11 0.72 -41.97
N SER A 142 -8.28 1.33 -41.77
CA SER A 142 -8.48 2.79 -41.82
C SER A 142 -9.66 3.15 -40.90
N ARG A 143 -9.44 3.95 -39.85
CA ARG A 143 -9.62 5.42 -39.76
C ARG A 143 -11.07 5.89 -39.95
N ARG A 144 -11.69 6.08 -38.79
CA ARG A 144 -12.81 6.96 -38.44
C ARG A 144 -12.68 8.31 -39.17
N ARG A 145 -13.70 8.71 -39.93
CA ARG A 145 -13.96 10.11 -40.29
C ARG A 145 -15.47 10.37 -40.21
N ARG A 146 -15.82 11.29 -39.31
CA ARG A 146 -17.11 12.00 -39.26
C ARG A 146 -17.41 12.61 -40.64
N ARG A 147 -18.67 12.54 -41.07
CA ARG A 147 -19.21 13.45 -42.09
C ARG A 147 -20.50 14.05 -41.56
N ASN A 148 -20.49 15.38 -41.49
CA ASN A 148 -21.61 16.24 -41.15
C ASN A 148 -22.32 16.63 -42.45
N LYS A 149 -23.64 16.79 -42.34
CA LYS A 149 -24.51 17.83 -42.91
C LYS A 149 -24.40 18.20 -44.41
N GLY A 150 -25.53 18.09 -45.10
CA GLY A 150 -25.84 18.77 -46.36
C GLY A 150 -27.35 18.77 -46.58
N GLU A 151 -27.94 19.96 -46.56
CA GLU A 151 -29.35 20.27 -46.81
C GLU A 151 -29.74 20.03 -48.28
N GLY A 152 -31.01 19.72 -48.52
CA GLY A 152 -31.62 19.62 -49.83
C GLY A 152 -33.13 19.39 -49.69
N ASP A 153 -33.87 20.46 -49.94
CA ASP A 153 -35.30 20.68 -49.73
C ASP A 153 -36.18 19.98 -50.79
N ALA A 154 -37.33 19.41 -50.37
CA ALA A 154 -38.53 19.18 -51.18
C ALA A 154 -39.68 18.63 -50.31
N GLN A 155 -40.83 19.29 -50.38
CA GLN A 155 -41.99 19.20 -49.49
C GLN A 155 -43.14 18.34 -50.13
N PRO A 156 -44.35 18.23 -49.53
CA PRO A 156 -44.88 17.00 -48.92
C PRO A 156 -46.09 16.37 -49.66
N GLY A 157 -46.49 15.15 -49.27
CA GLY A 157 -47.78 14.61 -49.72
C GLY A 157 -48.17 13.23 -49.17
N GLN A 158 -49.22 13.26 -48.33
CA GLN A 158 -50.21 12.20 -48.05
C GLN A 158 -49.83 11.02 -47.12
N GLY A 159 -50.53 11.00 -45.98
CA GLY A 159 -50.47 9.93 -45.00
C GLY A 159 -51.45 8.79 -45.27
N VAL A 160 -51.12 7.63 -44.71
CA VAL A 160 -52.09 6.61 -44.30
C VAL A 160 -51.63 6.07 -42.94
N GLN A 161 -52.61 5.93 -42.06
CA GLN A 161 -52.52 5.55 -40.66
C GLN A 161 -52.29 4.04 -40.46
N GLY A 162 -51.48 3.69 -39.45
CA GLY A 162 -51.79 2.66 -38.45
C GLY A 162 -51.66 1.17 -38.78
N ALA A 163 -50.56 0.55 -38.33
CA ALA A 163 -50.54 -0.78 -37.68
C ALA A 163 -49.23 -0.94 -36.87
N PRO A 164 -49.23 -1.61 -35.70
CA PRO A 164 -48.09 -1.57 -34.78
C PRO A 164 -46.92 -2.39 -35.30
N ALA A 165 -45.72 -1.88 -35.02
CA ALA A 165 -44.44 -2.43 -35.41
C ALA A 165 -44.31 -3.92 -35.08
N ALA A 166 -43.96 -4.69 -36.12
CA ALA A 166 -43.71 -6.11 -36.07
C ALA A 166 -42.66 -6.47 -35.01
N VAL A 167 -42.98 -7.51 -34.25
CA VAL A 167 -42.05 -8.29 -33.44
C VAL A 167 -40.85 -8.68 -34.30
N VAL A 168 -39.66 -8.34 -33.81
CA VAL A 168 -38.36 -8.63 -34.42
C VAL A 168 -38.28 -10.10 -34.82
N THR A 169 -38.27 -10.34 -36.12
CA THR A 169 -38.18 -11.69 -36.71
C THR A 169 -36.70 -12.06 -36.79
N GLU A 170 -36.21 -12.80 -35.80
CA GLU A 170 -34.82 -13.25 -35.76
C GLU A 170 -34.55 -14.28 -36.88
N ALA A 171 -33.66 -13.87 -37.80
CA ALA A 171 -32.91 -14.66 -38.78
C ALA A 171 -33.47 -16.06 -39.15
N ARG A 172 -34.52 -16.06 -39.95
CA ARG A 172 -35.02 -17.24 -40.67
C ARG A 172 -33.99 -17.69 -41.72
N ALA A 173 -33.84 -18.99 -41.93
CA ALA A 173 -33.10 -19.51 -43.08
C ALA A 173 -33.68 -18.90 -44.37
N ALA A 174 -32.83 -18.53 -45.34
CA ALA A 174 -33.23 -17.73 -46.51
C ALA A 174 -34.45 -18.26 -47.29
N PHE A 175 -34.76 -19.56 -47.18
CA PHE A 175 -35.91 -20.21 -47.80
C PHE A 175 -37.23 -20.05 -47.01
N GLU A 176 -37.19 -19.98 -45.67
CA GLU A 176 -38.38 -19.81 -44.83
C GLU A 176 -38.94 -18.37 -44.87
N ALA A 177 -38.14 -17.41 -45.35
CA ALA A 177 -38.60 -16.06 -45.65
C ALA A 177 -39.62 -16.02 -46.80
N TRP A 178 -39.69 -17.08 -47.62
CA TRP A 178 -40.64 -17.23 -48.73
C TRP A 178 -41.88 -18.05 -48.36
N MET A 179 -41.93 -18.61 -47.14
CA MET A 179 -43.11 -19.35 -46.68
C MET A 179 -44.14 -18.41 -46.04
N PRO A 180 -45.44 -18.63 -46.29
CA PRO A 180 -46.52 -17.98 -45.54
C PRO A 180 -46.32 -18.11 -44.02
N SER A 181 -46.67 -17.08 -43.25
CA SER A 181 -46.38 -17.00 -41.79
C SER A 181 -47.05 -18.11 -40.96
N ASP A 182 -48.09 -18.72 -41.51
CA ASP A 182 -48.84 -19.88 -41.01
C ASP A 182 -48.20 -21.23 -41.37
N ALA A 183 -47.36 -21.29 -42.42
CA ALA A 183 -46.60 -22.48 -42.82
C ALA A 183 -45.20 -22.56 -42.18
N ALA A 184 -44.69 -21.46 -41.61
CA ALA A 184 -43.42 -21.43 -40.90
C ALA A 184 -43.50 -22.22 -39.58
N GLN A 185 -42.62 -23.20 -39.40
CA GLN A 185 -42.54 -23.95 -38.14
C GLN A 185 -42.15 -23.00 -37.01
N LYS A 186 -42.99 -22.93 -35.96
CA LYS A 186 -42.68 -22.09 -34.79
C LYS A 186 -41.44 -22.64 -34.08
N PRO A 187 -40.50 -21.76 -33.67
CA PRO A 187 -39.34 -22.19 -32.91
C PRO A 187 -39.76 -22.86 -31.60
N MET A 188 -39.02 -23.88 -31.20
CA MET A 188 -39.17 -24.51 -29.90
C MET A 188 -38.90 -23.48 -28.81
N GLN A 189 -39.89 -23.30 -27.94
CA GLN A 189 -39.72 -22.57 -26.70
C GLN A 189 -39.29 -23.54 -25.60
N PHE A 190 -38.32 -23.14 -24.79
CA PHE A 190 -37.75 -23.97 -23.73
C PHE A 190 -38.10 -23.41 -22.34
N GLU A 191 -38.39 -24.33 -21.42
CA GLU A 191 -38.39 -24.11 -19.98
C GLU A 191 -37.26 -24.94 -19.38
N TYR A 192 -36.54 -24.37 -18.41
CA TYR A 192 -35.38 -25.03 -17.82
C TYR A 192 -35.70 -25.48 -16.41
N ARG A 193 -35.57 -26.78 -16.15
CA ARG A 193 -35.71 -27.32 -14.79
C ARG A 193 -34.34 -27.49 -14.17
N VAL A 194 -34.19 -26.97 -12.95
CA VAL A 194 -32.92 -26.90 -12.24
C VAL A 194 -33.06 -27.62 -10.91
N THR A 195 -32.23 -28.61 -10.67
CA THR A 195 -32.03 -29.19 -9.34
C THR A 195 -30.75 -28.63 -8.76
N VAL A 196 -30.83 -28.01 -7.58
CA VAL A 196 -29.70 -27.37 -6.91
C VAL A 196 -29.13 -28.31 -5.85
N ARG A 197 -27.82 -28.51 -5.87
CA ARG A 197 -27.04 -29.20 -4.84
C ARG A 197 -25.96 -28.24 -4.33
N PRO A 198 -25.38 -28.45 -3.14
CA PRO A 198 -24.41 -27.52 -2.54
C PRO A 198 -23.23 -27.14 -3.45
N ALA A 199 -22.76 -28.06 -4.30
CA ALA A 199 -21.62 -27.87 -5.19
C ALA A 199 -21.91 -28.13 -6.68
N SER A 200 -23.17 -28.37 -7.05
CA SER A 200 -23.56 -28.63 -8.44
C SER A 200 -24.99 -28.23 -8.75
N ILE A 201 -25.27 -27.88 -10.00
CA ILE A 201 -26.64 -27.76 -10.51
C ILE A 201 -26.87 -28.80 -11.59
N THR A 202 -28.05 -29.39 -11.63
CA THR A 202 -28.50 -30.21 -12.75
C THR A 202 -29.55 -29.44 -13.54
N VAL A 203 -29.31 -29.24 -14.83
CA VAL A 203 -30.20 -28.48 -15.72
C VAL A 203 -30.81 -29.41 -16.76
N THR A 204 -32.12 -29.34 -16.93
CA THR A 204 -32.90 -30.13 -17.88
C THR A 204 -33.76 -29.20 -18.74
N PRO A 205 -33.50 -29.04 -20.05
CA PRO A 205 -34.40 -28.34 -20.95
C PRO A 205 -35.67 -29.16 -21.20
N VAL A 206 -36.82 -28.51 -21.05
CA VAL A 206 -38.16 -29.06 -21.26
C VAL A 206 -38.85 -28.19 -22.31
N ARG A 207 -39.64 -28.81 -23.20
CA ARG A 207 -40.38 -28.03 -24.20
C ARG A 207 -41.52 -27.27 -23.52
N ALA A 208 -41.60 -25.95 -23.70
CA ALA A 208 -42.63 -25.11 -23.10
C ALA A 208 -44.04 -25.62 -23.44
N GLY A 209 -44.95 -25.61 -22.47
CA GLY A 209 -46.30 -26.18 -22.61
C GLY A 209 -46.35 -27.72 -22.65
N SER A 210 -45.21 -28.41 -22.60
CA SER A 210 -45.10 -29.87 -22.47
C SER A 210 -44.34 -30.23 -21.19
N ARG A 211 -44.58 -31.43 -20.66
CA ARG A 211 -43.75 -31.99 -19.57
C ARG A 211 -42.59 -32.85 -20.09
N LYS A 212 -42.39 -32.92 -21.40
CA LYS A 212 -41.38 -33.78 -22.02
C LYS A 212 -40.01 -33.09 -22.03
N ALA A 213 -39.04 -33.71 -21.36
CA ALA A 213 -37.65 -33.31 -21.44
C ALA A 213 -37.11 -33.49 -22.86
N VAL A 214 -36.28 -32.55 -23.32
CA VAL A 214 -35.70 -32.55 -24.66
C VAL A 214 -34.27 -33.04 -24.57
N ALA A 215 -33.88 -34.00 -25.43
CA ALA A 215 -32.48 -34.41 -25.52
C ALA A 215 -31.64 -33.25 -26.09
N ILE A 216 -30.55 -32.91 -25.42
CA ILE A 216 -29.75 -31.72 -25.76
C ILE A 216 -29.12 -31.86 -27.15
N SER A 217 -28.68 -33.08 -27.51
CA SER A 217 -28.14 -33.39 -28.84
C SER A 217 -29.19 -33.28 -29.94
N GLU A 218 -30.43 -33.70 -29.67
CA GLU A 218 -31.56 -33.61 -30.61
C GLU A 218 -31.93 -32.14 -30.85
N ALA A 219 -32.00 -31.32 -29.79
CA ALA A 219 -32.25 -29.89 -29.90
C ALA A 219 -31.16 -29.18 -30.72
N LEU A 220 -29.88 -29.52 -30.51
CA LEU A 220 -28.77 -28.95 -31.29
C LEU A 220 -28.76 -29.43 -32.75
N GLY A 221 -29.20 -30.66 -33.01
CA GLY A 221 -29.37 -31.20 -34.37
C GLY A 221 -30.51 -30.52 -35.14
N ALA A 222 -31.58 -30.12 -34.43
CA ALA A 222 -32.71 -29.36 -34.98
C ALA A 222 -32.42 -27.85 -35.04
N PHE A 223 -31.28 -27.45 -35.61
CA PHE A 223 -30.74 -26.08 -35.58
C PHE A 223 -31.75 -24.99 -36.00
N ASN A 224 -32.56 -25.26 -37.01
CA ASN A 224 -33.56 -24.31 -37.54
C ASN A 224 -34.76 -24.11 -36.59
N LEU A 225 -34.99 -25.04 -35.66
CA LEU A 225 -36.11 -25.02 -34.72
C LEU A 225 -35.75 -24.47 -33.34
N VAL A 226 -34.49 -24.11 -33.10
CA VAL A 226 -34.02 -23.51 -31.84
C VAL A 226 -33.69 -22.04 -32.05
N SER A 227 -34.23 -21.18 -31.18
CA SER A 227 -33.96 -19.73 -31.18
C SER A 227 -32.46 -19.43 -31.14
N THR A 228 -32.03 -18.33 -31.76
CA THR A 228 -30.64 -17.88 -31.72
C THR A 228 -30.14 -17.62 -30.30
N GLU A 229 -31.04 -17.19 -29.41
CA GLU A 229 -30.76 -16.92 -28.01
C GLU A 229 -30.49 -18.21 -27.20
N ASP A 230 -31.16 -19.34 -27.52
CA ASP A 230 -31.05 -20.64 -26.83
C ASP A 230 -29.88 -21.52 -27.25
N ARG A 231 -29.34 -21.29 -28.45
CA ARG A 231 -28.21 -22.08 -28.97
C ARG A 231 -26.96 -22.02 -28.08
N PRO A 232 -26.48 -20.85 -27.58
CA PRO A 232 -25.33 -20.79 -26.68
C PRO A 232 -25.53 -21.61 -25.40
N LEU A 233 -26.71 -21.51 -24.77
CA LEU A 233 -27.01 -22.25 -23.55
C LEU A 233 -27.06 -23.76 -23.81
N LEU A 234 -27.76 -24.22 -24.84
CA LEU A 234 -27.81 -25.64 -25.17
C LEU A 234 -26.42 -26.21 -25.52
N ARG A 235 -25.57 -25.43 -26.18
CA ARG A 235 -24.16 -25.80 -26.40
C ARG A 235 -23.41 -25.91 -25.07
N ALA A 236 -23.54 -24.93 -24.18
CA ALA A 236 -22.92 -24.98 -22.85
C ALA A 236 -23.39 -26.23 -22.07
N LEU A 237 -24.69 -26.53 -22.06
CA LEU A 237 -25.25 -27.73 -21.43
C LEU A 237 -24.71 -29.02 -22.06
N SER A 238 -24.59 -29.08 -23.39
CA SER A 238 -24.11 -30.27 -24.10
C SER A 238 -22.70 -30.71 -23.69
N ARG A 239 -21.83 -29.76 -23.31
CA ARG A 239 -20.47 -30.05 -22.80
C ARG A 239 -20.48 -30.88 -21.50
N HIS A 240 -21.58 -30.82 -20.76
CA HIS A 240 -21.73 -31.45 -19.43
C HIS A 240 -22.91 -32.43 -19.39
N ALA A 241 -23.33 -32.97 -20.54
CA ALA A 241 -24.42 -33.95 -20.60
C ALA A 241 -24.07 -35.22 -19.83
N VAL A 242 -24.99 -35.68 -18.98
CA VAL A 242 -24.79 -36.87 -18.15
C VAL A 242 -24.89 -38.13 -19.01
N ARG A 243 -23.89 -39.02 -18.92
CA ARG A 243 -23.89 -40.30 -19.66
C ARG A 243 -25.14 -41.12 -19.29
N GLY A 244 -25.89 -41.55 -20.32
CA GLY A 244 -27.14 -42.29 -20.15
C GLY A 244 -28.38 -41.45 -19.86
N LYS A 245 -28.25 -40.12 -19.67
CA LYS A 245 -29.38 -39.18 -19.54
C LYS A 245 -29.22 -38.03 -20.53
N ALA A 246 -29.66 -38.26 -21.77
CA ALA A 246 -29.44 -37.36 -22.90
C ALA A 246 -30.08 -35.95 -22.76
N SER A 247 -30.99 -35.77 -21.80
CA SER A 247 -31.68 -34.50 -21.53
C SER A 247 -31.15 -33.75 -20.32
N THR A 248 -30.16 -34.25 -19.58
CA THR A 248 -29.73 -33.61 -18.32
C THR A 248 -28.24 -33.28 -18.35
N SER A 249 -27.88 -32.12 -17.84
CA SER A 249 -26.48 -31.70 -17.68
C SER A 249 -26.17 -31.36 -16.24
N GLU A 250 -25.05 -31.87 -15.73
CA GLU A 250 -24.57 -31.56 -14.38
C GLU A 250 -23.39 -30.58 -14.45
N LEU A 251 -23.56 -29.40 -13.86
CA LEU A 251 -22.60 -28.30 -13.91
C LEU A 251 -22.06 -28.02 -12.51
N ARG A 252 -20.78 -27.64 -12.43
CA ARG A 252 -20.09 -27.33 -11.17
C ARG A 252 -19.22 -26.08 -11.33
N GLY A 253 -18.92 -25.41 -10.22
CA GLY A 253 -18.01 -24.27 -10.17
C GLY A 253 -18.31 -23.20 -11.23
N GLU A 254 -17.28 -22.83 -11.99
CA GLU A 254 -17.33 -21.79 -13.03
C GLU A 254 -18.32 -22.12 -14.16
N ASP A 255 -18.44 -23.38 -14.58
CA ASP A 255 -19.38 -23.78 -15.63
C ASP A 255 -20.84 -23.59 -15.17
N ALA A 256 -21.11 -23.81 -13.89
CA ALA A 256 -22.43 -23.56 -13.32
C ALA A 256 -22.74 -22.05 -13.26
N ALA A 257 -21.78 -21.22 -12.85
CA ALA A 257 -21.95 -19.77 -12.83
C ALA A 257 -22.16 -19.17 -14.23
N GLU A 258 -21.41 -19.67 -15.24
CA GLU A 258 -21.60 -19.29 -16.65
C GLU A 258 -23.02 -19.58 -17.11
N VAL A 259 -23.51 -20.81 -16.87
CA VAL A 259 -24.86 -21.23 -17.25
C VAL A 259 -25.93 -20.46 -16.49
N LEU A 260 -25.75 -20.18 -15.20
CA LEU A 260 -26.68 -19.35 -14.42
C LEU A 260 -26.80 -17.94 -15.00
N GLY A 261 -25.70 -17.34 -15.43
CA GLY A 261 -25.70 -16.07 -16.15
C GLY A 261 -26.53 -16.12 -17.44
N MET A 262 -26.43 -17.22 -18.20
CA MET A 262 -27.27 -17.44 -19.39
C MET A 262 -28.74 -17.69 -19.05
N LEU A 263 -29.05 -18.30 -17.91
CA LEU A 263 -30.41 -18.61 -17.47
C LEU A 263 -31.20 -17.38 -16.96
N ARG A 264 -30.53 -16.28 -16.62
CA ARG A 264 -31.14 -15.05 -16.05
C ARG A 264 -32.34 -14.48 -16.83
N ARG A 265 -32.40 -14.68 -18.15
CA ARG A 265 -33.47 -14.16 -19.03
C ARG A 265 -34.48 -15.23 -19.46
N ARG A 266 -34.49 -16.38 -18.79
CA ARG A 266 -35.28 -17.54 -19.17
C ARG A 266 -36.21 -17.96 -18.04
N ARG A 267 -37.26 -18.69 -18.40
CA ARG A 267 -38.13 -19.33 -17.41
C ARG A 267 -37.44 -20.55 -16.81
N VAL A 268 -37.13 -20.47 -15.52
CA VAL A 268 -36.40 -21.50 -14.78
C VAL A 268 -37.25 -22.00 -13.60
N LEU A 269 -37.40 -23.31 -13.47
CA LEU A 269 -38.14 -23.96 -12.38
C LEU A 269 -37.21 -24.81 -11.52
N LEU A 270 -37.25 -24.64 -10.20
CA LEU A 270 -36.51 -25.43 -9.23
C LEU A 270 -37.24 -26.72 -8.89
N GLU A 271 -36.58 -27.87 -9.06
CA GLU A 271 -37.10 -29.17 -8.64
C GLU A 271 -36.54 -29.56 -7.26
N PRO A 272 -37.34 -30.19 -6.37
CA PRO A 272 -38.66 -30.80 -6.62
C PRO A 272 -39.87 -29.85 -6.45
N ALA A 273 -39.68 -28.66 -5.87
CA ALA A 273 -40.79 -27.77 -5.51
C ALA A 273 -41.55 -27.19 -6.73
N SER A 274 -40.99 -27.29 -7.94
CA SER A 274 -41.49 -26.66 -9.17
C SER A 274 -41.70 -25.15 -9.04
N MET A 275 -40.92 -24.52 -8.16
CA MET A 275 -40.95 -23.08 -7.89
C MET A 275 -40.13 -22.33 -8.94
N GLU A 276 -40.57 -21.14 -9.37
CA GLU A 276 -39.80 -20.33 -10.32
C GLU A 276 -38.54 -19.72 -9.66
N LEU A 277 -37.38 -19.92 -10.30
CA LEU A 277 -36.12 -19.31 -9.88
C LEU A 277 -36.08 -17.87 -10.40
N ARG A 278 -36.12 -16.91 -9.48
CA ARG A 278 -36.04 -15.48 -9.78
C ARG A 278 -34.59 -15.01 -9.68
N PHE A 279 -34.14 -14.30 -10.70
CA PHE A 279 -32.81 -13.70 -10.69
C PHE A 279 -32.92 -12.24 -10.22
N THR A 280 -32.07 -11.84 -9.27
CA THR A 280 -31.96 -10.45 -8.83
C THR A 280 -30.68 -9.83 -9.36
N ASP A 281 -30.68 -8.49 -9.41
CA ASP A 281 -29.52 -7.73 -9.87
C ASP A 281 -28.68 -7.20 -8.70
N GLU A 282 -29.25 -7.18 -7.49
CA GLU A 282 -28.57 -6.78 -6.27
C GLU A 282 -27.51 -7.85 -5.88
N PRO A 283 -26.22 -7.48 -5.84
CA PRO A 283 -25.16 -8.41 -5.49
C PRO A 283 -25.02 -8.59 -3.98
N LEU A 284 -24.65 -9.81 -3.60
CA LEU A 284 -24.25 -10.12 -2.23
C LEU A 284 -22.85 -9.56 -1.94
N LYS A 285 -22.77 -8.60 -1.02
CA LYS A 285 -21.52 -7.96 -0.60
C LYS A 285 -20.85 -8.73 0.54
N PRO A 286 -19.54 -9.00 0.46
CA PRO A 286 -18.82 -9.62 1.58
C PRO A 286 -18.70 -8.64 2.76
N ARG A 287 -18.82 -9.17 3.97
CA ARG A 287 -18.66 -8.49 5.25
C ARG A 287 -17.76 -9.33 6.13
N ILE A 288 -16.75 -8.70 6.72
CA ILE A 288 -15.91 -9.34 7.73
C ILE A 288 -16.57 -9.11 9.08
N GLU A 289 -16.72 -10.17 9.85
CA GLU A 289 -17.21 -10.10 11.22
C GLU A 289 -16.13 -10.63 12.16
N LEU A 290 -15.98 -9.95 13.30
CA LEU A 290 -15.08 -10.31 14.37
C LEU A 290 -15.91 -10.67 15.59
N ASP A 291 -15.69 -11.83 16.19
CA ASP A 291 -16.37 -12.27 17.40
C ASP A 291 -15.32 -12.75 18.42
N ARG A 292 -15.29 -12.17 19.63
CA ARG A 292 -14.40 -12.64 20.70
C ARG A 292 -15.09 -13.72 21.51
N THR A 293 -14.40 -14.82 21.78
CA THR A 293 -14.84 -15.84 22.73
C THR A 293 -14.27 -15.55 24.12
N ASN A 294 -14.89 -16.11 25.16
CA ASN A 294 -14.48 -15.88 26.55
C ASN A 294 -13.05 -16.36 26.84
N ASP A 295 -12.51 -17.28 26.03
CA ASP A 295 -11.18 -17.87 26.19
C ASP A 295 -10.04 -17.00 25.63
N GLY A 296 -10.30 -15.72 25.34
CA GLY A 296 -9.29 -14.82 24.73
C GLY A 296 -8.98 -15.16 23.28
N LEU A 297 -9.89 -15.85 22.57
CA LEU A 297 -9.77 -16.10 21.13
C LEU A 297 -10.67 -15.14 20.35
N VAL A 298 -10.20 -14.74 19.18
CA VAL A 298 -10.94 -13.90 18.24
C VAL A 298 -11.22 -14.71 16.99
N ARG A 299 -12.50 -14.89 16.69
CA ARG A 299 -12.98 -15.54 15.47
C ARG A 299 -13.23 -14.47 14.41
N VAL A 300 -12.55 -14.62 13.27
CA VAL A 300 -12.74 -13.83 12.07
C VAL A 300 -13.53 -14.66 11.07
N ARG A 301 -14.69 -14.17 10.61
CA ARG A 301 -15.48 -14.85 9.59
C ARG A 301 -15.89 -13.89 8.48
N VAL A 302 -16.08 -14.43 7.28
CA VAL A 302 -16.66 -13.68 6.16
C VAL A 302 -18.09 -14.15 5.94
N VAL A 303 -19.03 -13.21 6.00
CA VAL A 303 -20.43 -13.42 5.65
C VAL A 303 -20.79 -12.55 4.46
N PHE A 304 -21.90 -12.86 3.80
CA PHE A 304 -22.40 -12.06 2.69
C PHE A 304 -23.69 -11.38 3.09
N GLN A 305 -23.88 -10.12 2.69
CA GLN A 305 -25.02 -9.32 3.09
C GLN A 305 -25.67 -8.65 1.88
N LEU A 306 -27.00 -8.56 1.90
CA LEU A 306 -27.76 -7.68 1.02
C LEU A 306 -27.72 -6.26 1.56
N GLU A 307 -27.50 -5.29 0.68
CA GLU A 307 -27.40 -3.88 1.04
C GLU A 307 -28.79 -3.28 1.31
N SER A 308 -29.82 -3.77 0.60
CA SER A 308 -31.19 -3.27 0.68
C SER A 308 -31.87 -3.50 2.04
N ASN A 309 -31.64 -4.65 2.66
CA ASN A 309 -32.34 -5.06 3.90
C ASN A 309 -31.40 -5.59 4.99
N GLY A 310 -30.09 -5.61 4.74
CA GLY A 310 -29.11 -6.11 5.70
C GLY A 310 -29.15 -7.61 5.97
N ARG A 311 -29.95 -8.40 5.23
CA ARG A 311 -30.04 -9.86 5.44
C ARG A 311 -28.70 -10.53 5.16
N ARG A 312 -28.28 -11.39 6.07
CA ARG A 312 -26.99 -12.10 6.03
C ARG A 312 -27.13 -13.53 5.48
N PHE A 313 -26.11 -13.96 4.75
CA PHE A 313 -25.99 -15.26 4.12
C PHE A 313 -24.62 -15.85 4.46
N SER A 314 -24.61 -17.00 5.12
CA SER A 314 -23.39 -17.77 5.35
C SER A 314 -23.09 -18.70 4.18
N LEU A 315 -21.82 -19.04 4.00
CA LEU A 315 -21.39 -20.00 2.98
C LEU A 315 -21.96 -21.43 3.19
N SER A 316 -22.43 -21.73 4.40
CA SER A 316 -23.15 -22.99 4.71
C SER A 316 -24.58 -23.02 4.19
N ASN A 317 -25.16 -21.86 3.86
CA ASN A 317 -26.58 -21.72 3.54
C ASN A 317 -26.77 -21.44 2.05
N GLY A 318 -27.52 -22.32 1.38
CA GLY A 318 -27.74 -22.27 -0.08
C GLY A 318 -26.57 -22.84 -0.87
N ALA A 319 -26.63 -22.69 -2.20
CA ALA A 319 -25.58 -23.16 -3.10
C ALA A 319 -24.79 -21.99 -3.67
N TRP A 320 -23.47 -22.14 -3.70
CA TRP A 320 -22.53 -21.09 -4.09
C TRP A 320 -21.72 -21.54 -5.30
N PHE A 321 -21.70 -20.73 -6.35
CA PHE A 321 -21.02 -21.03 -7.60
C PHE A 321 -20.01 -19.94 -7.90
N GLU A 322 -18.75 -20.34 -7.95
CA GLU A 322 -17.63 -19.48 -8.32
C GLU A 322 -17.70 -19.11 -9.81
N GLY A 323 -17.43 -17.86 -10.15
CA GLY A 323 -17.47 -17.38 -11.54
C GLY A 323 -17.33 -15.87 -11.62
N THR A 324 -17.46 -15.31 -12.82
CA THR A 324 -17.46 -13.86 -13.03
C THR A 324 -18.69 -13.47 -13.87
N PRO A 325 -19.81 -13.07 -13.25
CA PRO A 325 -20.04 -13.00 -11.80
C PRO A 325 -20.22 -14.38 -11.15
N GLY A 326 -19.93 -14.49 -9.86
CA GLY A 326 -20.32 -15.64 -9.04
C GLY A 326 -21.82 -15.59 -8.71
N TRP A 327 -22.40 -16.72 -8.29
CA TRP A 327 -23.83 -16.82 -7.99
C TRP A 327 -24.10 -17.52 -6.65
N HIS A 328 -25.07 -17.00 -5.89
CA HIS A 328 -25.71 -17.65 -4.77
C HIS A 328 -27.13 -18.05 -5.15
N ILE A 329 -27.53 -19.29 -4.86
CA ILE A 329 -28.91 -19.75 -5.03
C ILE A 329 -29.49 -20.12 -3.67
N ASP A 330 -30.54 -19.42 -3.29
CA ASP A 330 -31.40 -19.78 -2.17
C ASP A 330 -32.55 -20.66 -2.70
N SER A 331 -32.43 -21.96 -2.51
CA SER A 331 -33.45 -22.94 -2.93
C SER A 331 -34.76 -22.81 -2.16
N THR A 332 -34.74 -22.17 -0.99
CA THR A 332 -35.91 -21.99 -0.12
C THR A 332 -36.76 -20.84 -0.61
N ASP A 333 -36.11 -19.71 -0.95
CA ASP A 333 -36.80 -18.50 -1.44
C ASP A 333 -37.01 -18.50 -2.97
N GLY A 334 -36.31 -19.40 -3.67
CA GLY A 334 -36.31 -19.48 -5.12
C GLY A 334 -35.64 -18.27 -5.77
N VAL A 335 -34.52 -17.79 -5.19
CA VAL A 335 -33.84 -16.59 -5.66
C VAL A 335 -32.36 -16.88 -5.95
N ALA A 336 -31.91 -16.49 -7.14
CA ALA A 336 -30.52 -16.47 -7.54
C ALA A 336 -29.97 -15.04 -7.49
N ARG A 337 -28.89 -14.84 -6.75
CA ARG A 337 -28.25 -13.53 -6.52
C ARG A 337 -26.82 -13.55 -7.04
N PRO A 338 -26.36 -12.50 -7.74
CA PRO A 338 -24.96 -12.39 -8.07
C PRO A 338 -24.14 -12.14 -6.80
N VAL A 339 -22.89 -12.59 -6.80
CA VAL A 339 -21.91 -12.25 -5.76
C VAL A 339 -21.16 -10.99 -6.21
N HIS A 340 -20.73 -10.17 -5.26
CA HIS A 340 -19.94 -8.96 -5.54
C HIS A 340 -18.76 -9.23 -6.48
N GLU A 341 -18.54 -8.35 -7.44
CA GLU A 341 -17.59 -8.56 -8.56
C GLU A 341 -16.13 -8.74 -8.14
N LEU A 342 -15.73 -8.15 -7.01
CA LEU A 342 -14.37 -8.32 -6.46
C LEU A 342 -14.13 -9.70 -5.82
N VAL A 343 -15.20 -10.46 -5.57
CA VAL A 343 -15.10 -11.81 -5.02
C VAL A 343 -14.79 -12.79 -6.14
N THR A 344 -13.49 -12.91 -6.44
CA THR A 344 -12.98 -13.83 -7.47
C THR A 344 -13.31 -15.30 -7.16
N PRO A 345 -13.32 -16.20 -8.17
CA PRO A 345 -13.45 -17.64 -7.95
C PRO A 345 -12.50 -18.20 -6.88
N ALA A 346 -11.23 -17.78 -6.92
CA ALA A 346 -10.22 -18.18 -5.95
C ALA A 346 -10.55 -17.72 -4.52
N TRP A 347 -11.21 -16.57 -4.35
CA TRP A 347 -11.68 -16.11 -3.05
C TRP A 347 -12.79 -17.00 -2.52
N LEU A 348 -13.83 -17.27 -3.32
CA LEU A 348 -14.95 -18.11 -2.91
C LEU A 348 -14.48 -19.54 -2.55
N GLN A 349 -13.57 -20.12 -3.33
CA GLN A 349 -12.92 -21.40 -3.00
C GLN A 349 -12.18 -21.39 -1.65
N ARG A 350 -11.41 -20.33 -1.36
CA ARG A 350 -10.69 -20.21 -0.09
C ARG A 350 -11.65 -20.10 1.08
N LEU A 351 -12.67 -19.25 0.96
CA LEU A 351 -13.68 -19.06 2.00
C LEU A 351 -14.51 -20.32 2.22
N TYR A 352 -14.76 -21.13 1.19
CA TYR A 352 -15.46 -22.41 1.34
C TYR A 352 -14.63 -23.44 2.12
N ARG A 353 -13.30 -23.44 1.94
CA ARG A 353 -12.38 -24.33 2.68
C ARG A 353 -12.17 -23.87 4.12
N SER A 354 -12.10 -22.56 4.34
CA SER A 354 -11.88 -21.96 5.66
C SER A 354 -12.77 -20.71 5.80
N PRO A 355 -14.04 -20.90 6.20
CA PRO A 355 -15.00 -19.80 6.30
C PRO A 355 -14.78 -18.92 7.54
N ALA A 356 -14.10 -19.47 8.55
CA ALA A 356 -13.71 -18.77 9.75
C ALA A 356 -12.29 -19.15 10.16
N ILE A 357 -11.57 -18.17 10.68
CA ILE A 357 -10.23 -18.30 11.25
C ILE A 357 -10.34 -17.91 12.72
N VAL A 358 -9.65 -18.63 13.59
CA VAL A 358 -9.59 -18.33 15.03
C VAL A 358 -8.15 -18.00 15.37
N GLN A 359 -7.95 -16.86 16.03
CA GLN A 359 -6.63 -16.39 16.50
C GLN A 359 -6.69 -16.04 17.97
N SER A 360 -5.52 -15.93 18.61
CA SER A 360 -5.40 -15.40 19.97
C SER A 360 -5.60 -13.87 19.98
N ASP A 361 -6.16 -13.34 21.07
CA ASP A 361 -6.25 -11.89 21.30
C ASP A 361 -4.88 -11.19 21.32
N ARG A 362 -3.79 -11.90 21.59
CA ARG A 362 -2.42 -11.39 21.45
C ARG A 362 -2.08 -10.99 20.02
N GLU A 363 -2.72 -11.61 19.03
CA GLU A 363 -2.53 -11.28 17.61
C GLU A 363 -3.47 -10.18 17.12
N LEU A 364 -4.39 -9.69 17.98
CA LEU A 364 -5.36 -8.65 17.63
C LEU A 364 -4.71 -7.38 17.06
N PRO A 365 -3.56 -6.88 17.58
CA PRO A 365 -2.90 -5.71 16.99
C PRO A 365 -2.57 -5.92 15.51
N THR A 366 -1.84 -6.99 15.19
CA THR A 366 -1.46 -7.35 13.81
C THR A 366 -2.67 -7.67 12.94
N LEU A 367 -3.69 -8.31 13.53
CA LEU A 367 -4.92 -8.64 12.83
C LEU A 367 -5.66 -7.38 12.35
N LEU A 368 -5.81 -6.38 13.24
CA LEU A 368 -6.53 -5.15 12.95
C LEU A 368 -5.72 -4.17 12.11
N SER A 369 -4.40 -4.08 12.30
CA SER A 369 -3.55 -3.14 11.57
C SER A 369 -3.24 -3.62 10.14
N ASP A 370 -2.99 -4.92 9.96
CA ASP A 370 -2.38 -5.42 8.73
C ASP A 370 -3.30 -6.41 7.99
N CYS A 371 -3.75 -7.46 8.67
CA CYS A 371 -4.40 -8.58 8.01
C CYS A 371 -5.83 -8.24 7.53
N VAL A 372 -6.67 -7.72 8.42
CA VAL A 372 -8.08 -7.39 8.13
C VAL A 372 -8.19 -6.32 7.04
N PRO A 373 -7.47 -5.18 7.10
CA PRO A 373 -7.57 -4.16 6.04
C PRO A 373 -7.16 -4.68 4.66
N ARG A 374 -6.10 -5.51 4.59
CA ARG A 374 -5.65 -6.11 3.34
C ARG A 374 -6.67 -7.08 2.75
N VAL A 375 -7.29 -7.90 3.59
CA VAL A 375 -8.34 -8.85 3.18
C VAL A 375 -9.60 -8.11 2.77
N ALA A 376 -10.03 -7.10 3.54
CA ALA A 376 -11.19 -6.26 3.26
C ALA A 376 -11.05 -5.57 1.90
N ALA A 377 -9.92 -4.88 1.67
CA ALA A 377 -9.63 -4.21 0.41
C ALA A 377 -9.61 -5.18 -0.78
N SER A 378 -9.05 -6.39 -0.61
CA SER A 378 -8.99 -7.38 -1.68
C SER A 378 -10.34 -8.05 -1.98
N LEU A 379 -11.23 -8.17 -0.99
CA LEU A 379 -12.57 -8.75 -1.16
C LEU A 379 -13.62 -7.71 -1.60
N GLY A 380 -13.31 -6.41 -1.47
CA GLY A 380 -14.32 -5.35 -1.58
C GLY A 380 -15.28 -5.34 -0.38
N ALA A 381 -14.83 -5.80 0.77
CA ALA A 381 -15.58 -5.74 2.02
C ALA A 381 -15.26 -4.44 2.77
N GLU A 382 -16.23 -3.94 3.52
CA GLU A 382 -15.98 -2.86 4.48
C GLU A 382 -15.22 -3.40 5.70
N LEU A 383 -14.56 -2.49 6.42
CA LEU A 383 -13.88 -2.83 7.66
C LEU A 383 -14.90 -3.28 8.73
N PRO A 384 -14.55 -4.29 9.55
CA PRO A 384 -15.43 -4.78 10.60
C PRO A 384 -15.61 -3.74 11.71
N GLU A 385 -16.78 -3.77 12.35
CA GLU A 385 -17.00 -3.10 13.63
C GLU A 385 -16.18 -3.80 14.73
N LEU A 386 -15.67 -3.02 15.69
CA LEU A 386 -14.76 -3.51 16.73
C LEU A 386 -15.45 -3.76 18.08
N ASP A 387 -16.68 -3.30 18.26
CA ASP A 387 -17.40 -3.32 19.54
C ASP A 387 -17.66 -4.74 20.06
N SER A 388 -17.64 -5.73 19.18
CA SER A 388 -17.76 -7.16 19.51
C SER A 388 -16.46 -7.76 20.09
N VAL A 389 -15.30 -7.15 19.82
CA VAL A 389 -13.98 -7.69 20.19
C VAL A 389 -13.18 -6.81 21.14
N ALA A 390 -13.44 -5.52 21.18
CA ALA A 390 -12.67 -4.55 21.95
C ALA A 390 -13.55 -3.40 22.47
N ASP A 391 -13.09 -2.79 23.56
CA ASP A 391 -13.68 -1.56 24.09
C ASP A 391 -13.08 -0.38 23.32
N LEU A 392 -13.93 0.29 22.55
CA LEU A 392 -13.49 1.39 21.70
C LEU A 392 -13.26 2.67 22.51
N VAL A 393 -12.06 3.23 22.40
CA VAL A 393 -11.72 4.57 22.88
C VAL A 393 -11.79 5.51 21.69
N ASP A 394 -12.97 6.06 21.46
CA ASP A 394 -13.21 7.13 20.52
C ASP A 394 -13.29 8.45 21.30
N ALA A 395 -12.27 9.29 21.15
CA ALA A 395 -12.14 10.54 21.86
C ALA A 395 -11.46 11.57 20.96
N GLN A 396 -11.80 12.84 21.13
CA GLN A 396 -11.11 13.90 20.41
C GLN A 396 -9.65 13.99 20.85
N PRO A 397 -8.70 14.16 19.91
CA PRO A 397 -7.30 14.30 20.23
C PRO A 397 -7.05 15.62 20.95
N LYS A 398 -6.37 15.57 22.09
CA LYS A 398 -5.75 16.76 22.70
C LYS A 398 -4.28 16.77 22.34
N ILE A 399 -3.84 17.78 21.59
CA ILE A 399 -2.45 17.91 21.19
C ILE A 399 -1.65 18.53 22.34
N LEU A 400 -0.50 17.93 22.63
CA LEU A 400 0.47 18.41 23.60
C LEU A 400 1.78 18.67 22.87
N VAL A 401 2.29 19.88 22.98
CA VAL A 401 3.61 20.24 22.46
C VAL A 401 4.56 20.43 23.63
N LYS A 402 5.67 19.71 23.60
CA LYS A 402 6.79 19.95 24.49
C LYS A 402 7.92 20.57 23.66
N ALA A 403 8.30 21.80 23.97
CA ALA A 403 9.44 22.45 23.34
C ALA A 403 10.50 22.74 24.41
N ASP A 404 11.74 22.33 24.14
CA ASP A 404 12.91 22.56 24.97
C ASP A 404 14.08 23.09 24.12
N GLY A 405 15.07 23.73 24.74
CA GLY A 405 16.20 24.33 24.03
C GLY A 405 16.71 25.62 24.67
N ASP A 406 17.32 26.47 23.85
CA ASP A 406 17.81 27.81 24.20
C ASP A 406 17.24 28.84 23.22
N ILE A 407 17.53 30.13 23.41
CA ILE A 407 16.97 31.21 22.57
C ILE A 407 17.31 31.05 21.07
N LEU A 408 18.43 30.41 20.73
CA LEU A 408 18.86 30.15 19.36
C LEU A 408 18.56 28.74 18.83
N ALA A 409 18.01 27.85 19.66
CA ALA A 409 17.71 26.49 19.23
C ALA A 409 16.47 25.97 19.97
N ALA A 410 15.47 25.51 19.24
CA ALA A 410 14.28 24.89 19.83
C ALA A 410 14.09 23.47 19.28
N ARG A 411 13.85 22.52 20.19
CA ARG A 411 13.49 21.14 19.91
C ARG A 411 12.08 20.89 20.42
N ALA A 412 11.16 20.62 19.50
CA ALA A 412 9.77 20.32 19.78
C ALA A 412 9.46 18.82 19.59
N ARG A 413 8.71 18.24 20.53
CA ARG A 413 8.10 16.92 20.43
C ARG A 413 6.60 17.03 20.61
N LEU A 414 5.87 16.36 19.72
CA LEU A 414 4.42 16.32 19.77
C LEU A 414 3.94 15.02 20.43
N ARG A 415 2.96 15.17 21.31
CA ARG A 415 2.21 14.08 21.90
C ARG A 415 0.73 14.35 21.70
N VAL A 416 -0.06 13.28 21.75
CA VAL A 416 -1.51 13.36 21.65
C VAL A 416 -2.12 12.57 22.80
N LYS A 417 -3.11 13.15 23.46
CA LYS A 417 -3.86 12.52 24.54
C LYS A 417 -5.27 12.20 24.05
N TYR A 418 -5.63 10.91 24.12
CA TYR A 418 -6.97 10.39 23.94
C TYR A 418 -7.47 9.91 25.31
N ARG A 419 -8.41 10.63 25.93
CA ARG A 419 -8.83 10.42 27.33
C ARG A 419 -7.64 10.39 28.29
N GLU A 420 -7.25 9.22 28.81
CA GLU A 420 -6.12 9.06 29.76
C GLU A 420 -4.87 8.49 29.10
N GLN A 421 -4.92 8.21 27.80
CA GLN A 421 -3.84 7.57 27.04
C GLN A 421 -3.07 8.64 26.28
N THR A 422 -1.75 8.70 26.48
CA THR A 422 -0.87 9.61 25.75
C THR A 422 0.00 8.81 24.79
N PHE A 423 0.10 9.26 23.54
CA PHE A 423 0.95 8.67 22.51
C PHE A 423 1.88 9.72 21.93
N ASP A 424 3.08 9.29 21.53
CA ASP A 424 3.99 10.13 20.77
C ASP A 424 3.48 10.27 19.32
N VAL A 425 3.64 11.46 18.77
CA VAL A 425 3.35 11.79 17.38
C VAL A 425 4.68 11.91 16.65
N PRO A 426 4.99 11.03 15.70
CA PRO A 426 6.27 11.07 15.01
C PRO A 426 6.40 12.33 14.16
N ALA A 427 7.59 12.94 14.11
CA ALA A 427 7.85 14.11 13.28
C ALA A 427 7.91 13.75 11.78
N GLN A 428 8.14 12.47 11.47
CA GLN A 428 8.15 11.93 10.11
C GLN A 428 7.34 10.63 10.00
N GLY A 429 6.67 10.44 8.87
CA GLY A 429 5.84 9.27 8.62
C GLY A 429 4.45 9.40 9.24
N PHE A 430 3.74 8.27 9.37
CA PHE A 430 2.38 8.24 9.90
C PHE A 430 2.32 7.35 11.14
N PRO A 431 1.71 7.80 12.25
CA PRO A 431 1.40 6.93 13.37
C PRO A 431 0.40 5.84 12.95
N ALA A 432 0.42 4.70 13.65
CA ALA A 432 -0.57 3.65 13.45
C ALA A 432 -1.97 4.19 13.79
N PRO A 433 -2.98 4.02 12.92
CA PRO A 433 -4.32 4.58 13.13
C PRO A 433 -5.08 3.89 14.27
N LEU A 434 -4.69 2.67 14.62
CA LEU A 434 -5.24 1.90 15.73
C LEU A 434 -4.12 1.54 16.70
N VAL A 435 -4.37 1.75 17.99
CA VAL A 435 -3.51 1.25 19.06
C VAL A 435 -4.33 0.33 19.96
N VAL A 436 -3.86 -0.91 20.10
CA VAL A 436 -4.49 -1.91 20.97
C VAL A 436 -3.79 -1.87 22.33
N LEU A 437 -4.57 -1.66 23.38
CA LEU A 437 -4.14 -1.62 24.76
C LEU A 437 -4.72 -2.84 25.51
N PRO A 438 -4.03 -3.30 26.56
CA PRO A 438 -4.57 -4.35 27.42
C PRO A 438 -5.88 -3.90 28.07
N ALA A 439 -6.68 -4.90 28.43
CA ALA A 439 -7.88 -4.72 29.23
C ALA A 439 -7.56 -4.03 30.57
N VAL A 440 -8.54 -3.34 31.14
CA VAL A 440 -8.38 -2.72 32.48
C VAL A 440 -8.33 -3.80 33.57
N GLU A 441 -9.14 -4.85 33.41
CA GLU A 441 -9.22 -6.00 34.31
C GLU A 441 -8.65 -7.26 33.62
N GLU A 442 -8.02 -8.15 34.38
CA GLU A 442 -7.51 -9.42 33.85
C GLU A 442 -8.65 -10.25 33.24
N GLY A 443 -8.46 -10.72 32.00
CA GLY A 443 -9.49 -11.43 31.23
C GLY A 443 -10.55 -10.53 30.56
N GLY A 444 -10.52 -9.21 30.83
CA GLY A 444 -11.41 -8.24 30.20
C GLY A 444 -11.18 -8.07 28.69
N ARG A 445 -11.96 -7.19 28.06
CA ARG A 445 -11.80 -6.85 26.63
C ARG A 445 -10.58 -5.94 26.42
N PRO A 446 -9.76 -6.19 25.39
CA PRO A 446 -8.72 -5.24 25.03
C PRO A 446 -9.37 -3.90 24.65
N ARG A 447 -8.66 -2.81 24.89
CA ARG A 447 -9.11 -1.47 24.49
C ARG A 447 -8.48 -1.11 23.16
N VAL A 448 -9.24 -0.54 22.24
CA VAL A 448 -8.70 -0.07 20.96
C VAL A 448 -8.89 1.43 20.87
N VAL A 449 -7.79 2.17 20.76
CA VAL A 449 -7.79 3.61 20.53
C VAL A 449 -7.78 3.87 19.03
N ARG A 450 -8.78 4.60 18.54
CA ARG A 450 -8.78 5.15 17.17
C ARG A 450 -8.07 6.49 17.19
N ARG A 451 -6.92 6.56 16.54
CA ARG A 451 -6.14 7.80 16.42
C ARG A 451 -6.61 8.60 15.21
N ASP A 452 -6.88 9.88 15.42
CA ASP A 452 -7.06 10.86 14.36
C ASP A 452 -5.69 11.27 13.80
N VAL A 453 -5.17 10.42 12.92
CA VAL A 453 -3.89 10.64 12.25
C VAL A 453 -3.90 11.96 11.46
N GLY A 454 -5.07 12.39 10.95
CA GLY A 454 -5.20 13.64 10.22
C GLY A 454 -4.93 14.85 11.10
N ALA A 455 -5.56 14.93 12.26
CA ALA A 455 -5.35 16.00 13.23
C ALA A 455 -3.91 16.00 13.79
N GLU A 456 -3.35 14.82 14.07
CA GLU A 456 -1.97 14.67 14.55
C GLU A 456 -0.94 15.18 13.53
N MET A 457 -1.10 14.84 12.25
CA MET A 457 -0.18 15.29 11.19
C MET A 457 -0.38 16.77 10.83
N ALA A 458 -1.60 17.30 10.98
CA ALA A 458 -1.84 18.73 10.86
C ALA A 458 -1.05 19.51 11.93
N ALA A 459 -0.95 18.99 13.17
CA ALA A 459 -0.12 19.58 14.22
C ALA A 459 1.37 19.58 13.87
N VAL A 460 1.90 18.46 13.33
CA VAL A 460 3.28 18.40 12.83
C VAL A 460 3.50 19.46 11.76
N GLN A 461 2.58 19.59 10.80
CA GLN A 461 2.71 20.56 9.71
C GLN A 461 2.65 22.01 10.21
N GLN A 462 1.88 22.32 11.25
CA GLN A 462 1.87 23.65 11.86
C GLN A 462 3.24 24.04 12.42
N LEU A 463 3.92 23.15 13.14
CA LEU A 463 5.29 23.41 13.59
C LEU A 463 6.26 23.56 12.43
N ARG A 464 6.13 22.76 11.38
CA ARG A 464 6.96 22.92 10.17
C ARG A 464 6.77 24.27 9.48
N ASN A 465 5.56 24.83 9.52
CA ASN A 465 5.31 26.17 8.99
C ASN A 465 5.98 27.29 9.81
N LEU A 466 6.34 27.01 11.07
CA LEU A 466 7.12 27.90 11.94
C LEU A 466 8.65 27.74 11.76
N GLY A 467 9.09 27.00 10.72
CA GLY A 467 10.50 26.81 10.40
C GLY A 467 11.14 25.58 11.04
N PHE A 468 10.37 24.73 11.73
CA PHE A 468 10.90 23.47 12.25
C PHE A 468 11.18 22.44 11.15
N GLU A 469 12.34 21.81 11.23
CA GLU A 469 12.76 20.69 10.41
C GLU A 469 12.76 19.39 11.22
N VAL A 470 12.70 18.26 10.52
CA VAL A 470 12.75 16.94 11.17
C VAL A 470 14.22 16.67 11.54
N ASP A 471 14.45 16.26 12.79
CA ASP A 471 15.79 15.90 13.23
C ASP A 471 16.28 14.58 12.62
N GLU A 472 17.56 14.26 12.76
CA GLU A 472 18.15 13.03 12.19
C GLU A 472 17.48 11.74 12.69
N SER A 473 16.90 11.77 13.90
CA SER A 473 16.19 10.63 14.49
C SER A 473 14.79 10.41 13.91
N GLY A 474 14.19 11.45 13.30
CA GLY A 474 12.80 11.41 12.83
C GLY A 474 11.75 11.53 13.94
N GLU A 475 12.17 11.64 15.21
CA GLU A 475 11.28 11.67 16.38
C GLU A 475 10.94 13.08 16.84
N ALA A 476 11.77 14.07 16.52
CA ALA A 476 11.59 15.45 16.96
C ALA A 476 11.67 16.43 15.80
N LEU A 477 11.14 17.61 16.07
CA LEU A 477 11.24 18.77 15.23
C LEU A 477 12.28 19.72 15.85
N VAL A 478 13.21 20.22 15.05
CA VAL A 478 14.27 21.15 15.49
C VAL A 478 14.28 22.41 14.63
N VAL A 479 14.62 23.53 15.24
CA VAL A 479 14.84 24.81 14.55
C VAL A 479 15.99 25.53 15.23
N GLU A 480 16.83 26.20 14.44
CA GLU A 480 18.03 26.88 14.90
C GLU A 480 18.13 28.31 14.33
N GLY A 481 18.91 29.17 14.99
CA GLY A 481 19.17 30.55 14.58
C GLY A 481 17.93 31.46 14.68
N ASP A 482 17.79 32.36 13.71
CA ASP A 482 16.73 33.40 13.71
C ASP A 482 15.31 32.83 13.73
N ALA A 483 15.12 31.65 13.15
CA ALA A 483 13.83 30.96 13.18
C ALA A 483 13.47 30.45 14.58
N ALA A 484 14.47 30.05 15.39
CA ALA A 484 14.25 29.70 16.79
C ALA A 484 13.89 30.94 17.63
N VAL A 485 14.57 32.07 17.41
CA VAL A 485 14.24 33.35 18.05
C VAL A 485 12.82 33.77 17.71
N SER A 486 12.44 33.69 16.43
CA SER A 486 11.08 33.99 15.95
C SER A 486 10.03 33.07 16.59
N PHE A 487 10.38 31.80 16.81
CA PHE A 487 9.50 30.86 17.49
C PHE A 487 9.26 31.25 18.95
N TRP A 488 10.31 31.57 19.72
CA TRP A 488 10.18 31.92 21.14
C TRP A 488 9.52 33.27 21.40
N THR A 489 9.66 34.22 20.46
CA THR A 489 9.09 35.58 20.54
C THR A 489 7.61 35.60 20.12
N GLU A 490 7.26 35.05 18.96
CA GLU A 490 5.91 35.13 18.39
C GLU A 490 5.29 33.76 18.11
N GLY A 491 6.11 32.77 17.71
CA GLY A 491 5.65 31.46 17.28
C GLY A 491 4.89 30.69 18.36
N VAL A 492 5.36 30.71 19.62
CA VAL A 492 4.67 30.08 20.76
C VAL A 492 3.26 30.65 20.95
N GLY A 493 3.10 31.96 20.82
CA GLY A 493 1.81 32.64 20.90
C GLY A 493 0.85 32.29 19.75
N SER A 494 1.40 32.04 18.56
CA SER A 494 0.64 31.70 17.35
C SER A 494 0.04 30.28 17.36
N LEU A 495 0.53 29.38 18.22
CA LEU A 495 0.01 28.02 18.33
C LEU A 495 -1.48 28.02 18.74
N PRO A 496 -2.25 26.99 18.35
CA PRO A 496 -3.65 26.90 18.75
C PRO A 496 -3.84 26.91 20.28
N LYS A 497 -4.91 27.55 20.75
CA LYS A 497 -5.18 27.74 22.20
C LYS A 497 -5.61 26.46 22.91
N ASP A 498 -6.10 25.49 22.15
CA ASP A 498 -6.52 24.17 22.61
C ASP A 498 -5.35 23.20 22.83
N TRP A 499 -4.13 23.57 22.43
CA TRP A 499 -2.93 22.77 22.68
C TRP A 499 -2.42 22.96 24.10
N GLU A 500 -2.03 21.86 24.74
CA GLU A 500 -1.29 21.90 26.00
C GLU A 500 0.19 22.11 25.71
N ARG A 501 0.78 23.17 26.27
CA ARG A 501 2.15 23.61 25.98
C ARG A 501 3.05 23.36 27.19
N PHE A 502 4.11 22.59 27.00
CA PHE A 502 5.15 22.37 28.00
C PHE A 502 6.42 23.07 27.53
N ILE A 503 6.53 24.34 27.90
CA ILE A 503 7.62 25.24 27.52
C ILE A 503 8.27 25.79 28.80
N PRO A 504 9.60 25.92 28.88
CA PRO A 504 10.27 26.60 29.98
C PRO A 504 9.75 28.03 30.16
N LYS A 505 9.48 28.43 31.41
CA LYS A 505 8.93 29.77 31.71
C LYS A 505 9.82 30.90 31.20
N ASP A 506 11.13 30.70 31.28
CA ASP A 506 12.16 31.66 30.87
C ASP A 506 12.21 31.89 29.34
N LEU A 507 11.59 31.01 28.55
CA LEU A 507 11.54 31.08 27.07
C LEU A 507 10.13 31.35 26.53
N THR A 508 9.21 31.75 27.41
CA THR A 508 7.84 32.12 27.01
C THR A 508 7.73 33.63 26.87
N ASP A 509 7.21 34.12 25.74
CA ASP A 509 7.03 35.56 25.44
C ASP A 509 8.34 36.36 25.56
N VAL A 510 9.42 35.82 24.99
CA VAL A 510 10.74 36.44 25.08
C VAL A 510 10.75 37.80 24.39
N THR A 511 11.27 38.83 25.08
CA THR A 511 11.48 40.16 24.50
C THR A 511 12.95 40.32 24.16
N VAL A 512 13.25 40.61 22.89
CA VAL A 512 14.60 40.93 22.41
C VAL A 512 14.70 42.45 22.27
N ARG A 513 15.73 43.03 22.88
CA ARG A 513 16.05 44.46 22.79
C ARG A 513 16.84 44.75 21.52
N ASP A 514 16.61 45.93 20.92
CA ASP A 514 17.30 46.34 19.69
C ASP A 514 18.76 46.77 19.90
N ARG A 515 19.12 47.17 21.13
CA ARG A 515 20.46 47.67 21.45
C ARG A 515 21.38 46.56 21.92
N ALA A 516 22.62 46.59 21.42
CA ALA A 516 23.65 45.66 21.83
C ALA A 516 24.16 45.92 23.25
N VAL A 517 24.68 44.87 23.87
CA VAL A 517 25.32 44.92 25.18
C VAL A 517 26.55 45.81 25.15
N THR A 518 26.53 46.86 25.96
CA THR A 518 27.64 47.80 26.08
C THR A 518 28.54 47.45 27.27
N PRO A 519 29.86 47.34 27.06
CA PRO A 519 30.81 47.17 28.16
C PRO A 519 31.04 48.51 28.86
N GLN A 520 30.97 48.50 30.19
CA GLN A 520 31.30 49.62 31.05
C GLN A 520 32.43 49.22 31.98
N VAL A 521 33.47 50.05 32.05
CA VAL A 521 34.62 49.81 32.91
C VAL A 521 34.75 50.91 33.95
N ARG A 522 34.88 50.53 35.21
CA ARG A 522 35.23 51.43 36.30
C ARG A 522 36.61 51.09 36.85
N VAL A 523 37.50 52.08 36.85
CA VAL A 523 38.87 51.93 37.37
C VAL A 523 39.11 52.89 38.51
N SER A 524 39.61 52.37 39.63
CA SER A 524 40.09 53.18 40.75
C SER A 524 41.52 52.82 41.13
N SER A 525 42.30 53.81 41.58
CA SER A 525 43.68 53.62 42.06
C SER A 525 43.80 54.00 43.52
N GLY A 526 44.37 53.09 44.32
CA GLY A 526 44.90 53.34 45.66
C GLY A 526 46.41 53.62 45.66
N VAL A 527 47.06 53.50 46.81
CA VAL A 527 48.50 53.78 46.97
C VAL A 527 49.37 52.76 46.22
N ASP A 528 49.08 51.46 46.38
CA ASP A 528 49.89 50.36 45.80
C ASP A 528 49.05 49.38 44.95
N TRP A 529 47.82 49.77 44.55
CA TRP A 529 46.89 48.87 43.86
C TRP A 529 45.90 49.62 42.95
N LEU A 530 45.34 48.88 41.99
CA LEU A 530 44.26 49.28 41.08
C LEU A 530 43.05 48.35 41.27
N SER A 531 41.82 48.86 41.21
CA SER A 531 40.61 48.05 41.05
C SER A 531 40.05 48.22 39.64
N LEU A 532 39.57 47.11 39.08
CA LEU A 532 38.96 47.06 37.76
C LEU A 532 37.61 46.35 37.89
N ASP A 533 36.51 47.10 37.78
CA ASP A 533 35.15 46.57 37.75
C ASP A 533 34.60 46.70 36.34
N MET A 534 34.34 45.56 35.69
CA MET A 534 33.71 45.52 34.37
C MET A 534 32.25 45.07 34.50
N ARG A 535 31.35 45.84 33.89
CA ARG A 535 29.93 45.52 33.80
C ARG A 535 29.49 45.56 32.35
N PHE A 536 28.47 44.79 32.04
CA PHE A 536 27.83 44.78 30.74
C PHE A 536 26.39 45.20 30.96
N ASP A 537 25.96 46.28 30.33
CA ASP A 537 24.62 46.87 30.54
C ASP A 537 23.94 47.19 29.20
N VAL A 538 22.62 47.08 29.21
CA VAL A 538 21.73 47.61 28.17
C VAL A 538 20.57 48.31 28.86
N ASP A 539 20.37 49.60 28.55
CA ASP A 539 19.25 50.42 29.02
C ASP A 539 18.91 50.22 30.52
N GLY A 540 19.92 50.10 31.38
CA GLY A 540 19.78 49.96 32.84
C GLY A 540 19.55 48.54 33.36
N SER A 541 19.77 47.52 32.53
CA SER A 541 19.74 46.10 32.93
C SER A 541 21.10 45.46 32.67
N SER A 542 21.70 44.91 33.72
CA SER A 542 23.01 44.29 33.66
C SER A 542 22.99 42.84 33.18
N VAL A 543 24.13 42.38 32.67
CA VAL A 543 24.43 40.98 32.41
C VAL A 543 25.80 40.63 32.96
N SER A 544 25.94 39.41 33.49
CA SER A 544 27.21 38.95 34.03
C SER A 544 28.23 38.68 32.92
N ALA A 545 29.51 38.99 33.17
CA ALA A 545 30.60 38.67 32.25
C ALA A 545 30.72 37.15 31.98
N ALA A 546 30.28 36.31 32.92
CA ALA A 546 30.23 34.86 32.74
C ALA A 546 29.17 34.43 31.71
N GLU A 547 27.98 35.04 31.74
CA GLU A 547 26.91 34.77 30.77
C GLU A 547 27.30 35.23 29.37
N VAL A 548 27.88 36.42 29.24
CA VAL A 548 28.36 36.95 27.94
C VAL A 548 29.45 36.04 27.36
N ARG A 549 30.40 35.59 28.18
CA ARG A 549 31.42 34.63 27.75
C ARG A 549 30.80 33.29 27.33
N ALA A 550 29.91 32.75 28.14
CA ALA A 550 29.22 31.49 27.83
C ALA A 550 28.41 31.61 26.53
N ALA A 551 27.78 32.76 26.27
CA ALA A 551 27.11 33.03 25.01
C ALA A 551 28.09 32.97 23.83
N LEU A 552 29.20 33.70 23.88
CA LEU A 552 30.19 33.70 22.80
C LEU A 552 30.83 32.31 22.58
N GLU A 553 31.16 31.58 23.65
CA GLU A 553 31.72 30.22 23.57
C GLU A 553 30.78 29.23 22.87
N HIS A 554 29.46 29.39 23.04
CA HIS A 554 28.44 28.56 22.40
C HIS A 554 27.95 29.14 21.07
N GLY A 555 28.61 30.19 20.54
CA GLY A 555 28.24 30.86 19.30
C GLY A 555 26.92 31.63 19.37
N ARG A 556 26.45 31.97 20.58
CA ARG A 556 25.21 32.69 20.80
C ARG A 556 25.41 34.19 20.59
N THR A 557 24.58 34.77 19.72
CA THR A 557 24.55 36.21 19.43
C THR A 557 23.64 37.01 20.37
N LEU A 558 22.87 36.33 21.23
CA LEU A 558 21.96 36.91 22.20
C LEU A 558 22.34 36.46 23.61
N VAL A 559 22.28 37.38 24.58
CA VAL A 559 22.47 37.08 26.01
C VAL A 559 21.25 37.44 26.81
N ARG A 560 21.02 36.68 27.90
CA ARG A 560 19.94 36.96 28.86
C ARG A 560 20.41 38.00 29.88
N LEU A 561 19.65 39.07 30.03
CA LEU A 561 19.85 40.10 31.05
C LEU A 561 19.22 39.69 32.39
N ASP A 562 19.58 40.39 33.47
CA ASP A 562 19.07 40.11 34.83
C ASP A 562 17.55 40.33 34.97
N ASP A 563 16.93 41.07 34.05
CA ASP A 563 15.48 41.31 34.01
C ASP A 563 14.70 40.23 33.22
N GLY A 564 15.40 39.26 32.63
CA GLY A 564 14.83 38.19 31.81
C GLY A 564 14.67 38.50 30.32
N THR A 565 14.99 39.73 29.88
CA THR A 565 15.02 40.08 28.44
C THR A 565 16.32 39.66 27.78
N TYR A 566 16.33 39.63 26.44
CA TYR A 566 17.51 39.27 25.67
C TYR A 566 18.06 40.49 24.92
N ALA A 567 19.37 40.59 24.79
CA ALA A 567 20.03 41.63 24.02
C ALA A 567 21.11 41.06 23.08
N PRO A 568 21.30 41.65 21.89
CA PRO A 568 22.36 41.26 20.98
C PRO A 568 23.74 41.57 21.55
N VAL A 569 24.72 40.74 21.21
CA VAL A 569 26.13 40.92 21.55
C VAL A 569 26.95 41.09 20.29
N GLU A 570 27.69 42.20 20.19
CA GLU A 570 28.67 42.40 19.13
C GLU A 570 29.94 41.59 19.44
N ALA A 571 29.99 40.37 18.91
CA ALA A 571 31.06 39.41 19.21
C ALA A 571 32.47 39.99 18.97
N ALA A 572 32.68 40.72 17.88
CA ALA A 572 34.00 41.27 17.53
C ALA A 572 34.53 42.29 18.57
N GLU A 573 33.65 43.11 19.15
CA GLU A 573 34.02 44.10 20.17
C GLU A 573 34.20 43.43 21.54
N VAL A 574 33.23 42.60 21.92
CA VAL A 574 33.15 42.02 23.27
C VAL A 574 34.17 40.90 23.50
N GLU A 575 34.48 40.09 22.47
CA GLU A 575 35.50 39.03 22.56
C GLU A 575 36.89 39.62 22.85
N GLY A 576 37.24 40.72 22.17
CA GLY A 576 38.49 41.44 22.41
C GLY A 576 38.58 41.95 23.85
N ILE A 577 37.52 42.57 24.36
CA ILE A 577 37.45 43.11 25.72
C ILE A 577 37.57 42.01 26.78
N LEU A 578 36.88 40.88 26.57
CA LEU A 578 36.95 39.72 27.47
C LEU A 578 38.34 39.08 27.48
N ALA A 579 39.04 39.03 26.34
CA ALA A 579 40.40 38.51 26.24
C ALA A 579 41.40 39.38 27.03
N HIS A 580 41.32 40.70 26.88
CA HIS A 580 42.15 41.64 27.65
C HIS A 580 41.90 41.52 29.16
N MET A 581 40.62 41.39 29.55
CA MET A 581 40.27 41.19 30.96
C MET A 581 40.82 39.86 31.51
N ALA A 582 40.74 38.77 30.75
CA ALA A 582 41.30 37.48 31.13
C ALA A 582 42.82 37.53 31.33
N GLU A 583 43.56 38.24 30.46
CA GLU A 583 45.01 38.41 30.60
C GLU A 583 45.38 39.21 31.87
N ILE A 584 44.66 40.29 32.15
CA ILE A 584 44.86 41.11 33.35
C ILE A 584 44.61 40.28 34.61
N LEU A 585 43.54 39.49 34.65
CA LEU A 585 43.18 38.64 35.80
C LEU A 585 44.14 37.46 35.98
N ALA A 586 44.59 36.83 34.89
CA ALA A 586 45.55 35.73 34.94
C ALA A 586 46.92 36.17 35.50
N THR A 587 47.32 37.42 35.25
CA THR A 587 48.61 37.97 35.68
C THR A 587 48.57 38.69 37.03
N SER A 588 47.39 38.89 37.62
CA SER A 588 47.19 39.59 38.89
C SER A 588 46.97 38.66 40.09
N GLY A 589 46.96 37.33 39.90
CA GLY A 589 46.83 36.36 40.99
C GLY A 589 45.42 36.22 41.57
N GLY A 590 44.40 36.71 40.86
CA GLY A 590 42.98 36.42 41.16
C GLY A 590 42.33 37.24 42.28
N GLY A 591 42.95 38.33 42.73
CA GLY A 591 42.35 39.26 43.69
C GLY A 591 41.66 40.46 43.03
N ASP A 592 40.66 41.05 43.71
CA ASP A 592 39.99 42.31 43.31
C ASP A 592 40.95 43.52 43.17
N ARG A 593 42.18 43.38 43.68
CA ARG A 593 43.22 44.40 43.64
C ARG A 593 44.34 43.97 42.71
N LEU A 594 44.49 44.71 41.62
CA LEU A 594 45.54 44.55 40.62
C LEU A 594 46.80 45.30 41.08
N PRO A 595 48.01 44.75 40.87
CA PRO A 595 49.25 45.47 41.14
C PRO A 595 49.47 46.60 40.13
N LEU A 596 50.17 47.67 40.54
CA LEU A 596 50.47 48.83 39.69
C LEU A 596 51.24 48.47 38.41
N SER A 597 51.94 47.33 38.36
CA SER A 597 52.60 46.83 37.16
C SER A 597 51.62 46.54 36.01
N GLN A 598 50.33 46.34 36.30
CA GLN A 598 49.28 46.12 35.29
C GLN A 598 48.65 47.44 34.80
N ALA A 599 49.08 48.60 35.30
CA ALA A 599 48.49 49.90 34.94
C ALA A 599 48.50 50.17 33.43
N GLY A 600 49.55 49.75 32.71
CA GLY A 600 49.61 49.87 31.25
C GLY A 600 48.50 49.08 30.55
N ARG A 601 48.28 47.82 30.92
CA ARG A 601 47.24 46.97 30.33
C ARG A 601 45.83 47.42 30.68
N VAL A 602 45.62 47.91 31.91
CA VAL A 602 44.35 48.49 32.32
C VAL A 602 44.06 49.76 31.52
N ASN A 603 45.07 50.60 31.25
CA ASN A 603 44.93 51.77 30.40
C ASN A 603 44.59 51.38 28.95
N ASP A 604 45.22 50.34 28.41
CA ASP A 604 44.90 49.83 27.07
C ASP A 604 43.44 49.33 26.99
N LEU A 605 42.98 48.59 28.00
CA LEU A 605 41.58 48.15 28.11
C LEU A 605 40.60 49.33 28.16
N VAL A 606 40.90 50.35 28.96
CA VAL A 606 40.08 51.58 29.06
C VAL A 606 40.00 52.33 27.72
N ARG A 607 41.04 52.26 26.88
CA ARG A 607 41.03 52.89 25.55
C ARG A 607 40.20 52.11 24.53
N VAL A 608 40.02 50.80 24.73
CA VAL A 608 39.18 49.94 23.88
C VAL A 608 37.71 50.07 24.28
N VAL A 609 37.41 50.23 25.57
CA VAL A 609 36.04 50.38 26.08
C VAL A 609 35.57 51.83 25.90
N GLY A 610 34.53 52.04 25.09
CA GLY A 610 34.00 53.39 24.81
C GLY A 610 33.41 54.13 26.02
N ASP A 611 32.93 53.39 27.03
CA ASP A 611 32.31 53.94 28.25
C ASP A 611 33.12 53.55 29.51
N ALA A 612 34.02 54.45 29.94
CA ALA A 612 34.94 54.20 31.04
C ALA A 612 34.92 55.31 32.11
N GLU A 613 34.65 54.92 33.36
CA GLU A 613 34.74 55.76 34.54
C GLU A 613 36.09 55.56 35.26
N VAL A 614 37.02 56.52 35.10
CA VAL A 614 38.35 56.46 35.72
C VAL A 614 38.47 57.50 36.84
N SER A 615 38.87 57.07 38.04
CA SER A 615 39.08 57.96 39.18
C SER A 615 40.20 58.99 38.91
N PRO A 616 40.18 60.19 39.52
CA PRO A 616 41.23 61.19 39.33
C PRO A 616 42.64 60.69 39.65
N SER A 617 42.78 59.84 40.68
CA SER A 617 44.04 59.19 41.06
C SER A 617 44.55 58.22 39.98
N ALA A 618 43.66 57.44 39.37
CA ALA A 618 44.01 56.52 38.29
C ALA A 618 44.39 57.27 37.01
N LYS A 619 43.70 58.39 36.70
CA LYS A 619 44.08 59.25 35.55
C LYS A 619 45.50 59.80 35.70
N GLN A 620 45.83 60.35 36.87
CA GLN A 620 47.19 60.85 37.14
C GLN A 620 48.26 59.75 36.98
N LEU A 621 47.96 58.52 37.40
CA LEU A 621 48.86 57.39 37.23
C LEU A 621 49.06 57.03 35.75
N PHE A 622 47.99 57.01 34.95
CA PHE A 622 48.08 56.73 33.51
C PHE A 622 48.81 57.83 32.74
N ASP A 623 48.60 59.10 33.12
CA ASP A 623 49.30 60.25 32.53
C ASP A 623 50.81 60.19 32.83
N GLN A 624 51.20 59.87 34.07
CA GLN A 624 52.60 59.69 34.46
C GLN A 624 53.29 58.54 33.70
N LEU A 625 52.55 57.47 33.37
CA LEU A 625 53.06 56.35 32.59
C LEU A 625 53.19 56.69 31.09
N GLY A 626 52.37 57.62 30.58
CA GLY A 626 52.45 58.11 29.21
C GLY A 626 53.59 59.12 28.97
N GLU A 627 53.95 59.90 29.99
CA GLU A 627 54.98 60.96 29.93
C GLU A 627 56.30 60.56 30.64
N ILE A 628 56.79 59.34 30.43
CA ILE A 628 58.12 58.95 30.93
C ILE A 628 59.20 59.58 30.03
N ALA A 629 59.41 60.89 30.17
CA ALA A 629 60.45 61.62 29.44
C ALA A 629 61.83 61.49 30.11
N GLU A 630 61.91 61.26 31.42
CA GLU A 630 63.18 61.00 32.11
C GLU A 630 62.95 60.40 33.50
N VAL A 631 63.65 59.33 33.85
CA VAL A 631 63.71 58.85 35.23
C VAL A 631 64.55 59.86 36.02
N PRO A 632 64.00 60.56 37.03
CA PRO A 632 64.77 61.54 37.79
C PRO A 632 65.96 60.84 38.45
N GLN A 633 67.19 61.25 38.09
CA GLN A 633 68.39 60.74 38.74
C GLN A 633 68.43 61.23 40.18
N ILE A 634 68.03 60.38 41.11
CA ILE A 634 68.16 60.64 42.53
C ILE A 634 69.64 60.57 42.89
N PRO A 635 70.25 61.63 43.44
CA PRO A 635 71.65 61.62 43.82
C PRO A 635 71.91 60.53 44.86
N LYS A 636 72.99 59.78 44.65
CA LYS A 636 73.41 58.68 45.54
C LYS A 636 73.47 59.17 47.00
N PRO A 637 72.78 58.50 47.95
CA PRO A 637 72.85 58.89 49.36
C PRO A 637 74.31 58.92 49.83
N ARG A 638 74.69 60.00 50.55
CA ARG A 638 76.05 60.17 51.09
C ARG A 638 76.38 59.02 52.04
N GLY A 639 77.14 58.04 51.54
CA GLY A 639 77.58 56.86 52.31
C GLY A 639 77.56 55.54 51.53
N VAL A 640 76.86 55.45 50.39
CA VAL A 640 76.74 54.18 49.65
C VAL A 640 77.91 54.00 48.66
N ARG A 641 78.82 53.05 48.94
CA ARG A 641 79.83 52.55 47.98
C ARG A 641 79.39 51.22 47.37
N ALA A 642 78.32 51.24 46.59
CA ALA A 642 77.95 50.12 45.73
C ALA A 642 78.48 50.36 44.32
N THR A 643 79.17 49.37 43.75
CA THR A 643 79.45 49.20 42.32
C THR A 643 78.47 48.19 41.77
N LEU A 644 77.71 48.56 40.74
CA LEU A 644 76.88 47.60 40.00
C LEU A 644 77.79 46.50 39.47
N ARG A 645 77.40 45.23 39.66
CA ARG A 645 78.11 44.12 39.01
C ARG A 645 77.92 44.24 37.50
N PRO A 646 78.97 43.95 36.70
CA PRO A 646 78.88 43.95 35.24
C PRO A 646 77.89 42.91 34.73
#